data_AF-A0A2T9ZCT7-F1
#
_entry.id   AF-A0A2T9ZCT7-F1
#
_cell.length_a   1.000
_cell.length_b   1.000
_cell.length_c   1.000
_cell.angle_alpha   90.00
_cell.angle_beta   90.00
_cell.angle_gamma   90.00
#
_symmetry.space_group_name_H-M   'P 1'
#
loop_
_entity.id
_entity.type
_entity.pdbx_description
1 polymer ?
#
loop_
_entity_poly.entity_id
_entity_poly.type
_entity_poly.pdbx_seq_one_letter_code
_entity_poly.pdbx_strand_id
1 'polypeptide(L)'
;MLSQLPEQLIIRIFAYSRNNEFRLVSKVIFKSTNSLENNGEYLLARLGNKDIFKVSQGVFLNENLFNESNILNALSLAVFDIDSYNNIFHYAIKKNWLKVVNKLINSFRLGSNIVDIWSYFEFMNNKEMILECIVDINVENGKNLVSAIENKSFAVLPVLLKAHKLTDYIKQRTNVQITLKMHEKVDSSRLNEEHIDILFESKQTECIELLVSESIKLLLLDQLLLKGVVYGATGVVKETLRSGVDIENNGYDLLKHATKNGHVGIIKLLINKGVDIHTDDDWDLRRASFRGHLELVKYFVENGADIHAENECALRWACSKGHLDIVKFLVGRGADVQADDNRALRNALRYGQIETMRYLLNNGSDINLNFNQEIKYALNNRRYEAVAYAFERGVIYCDEKHDQIKQALRDENYILARYFVRGNFDENTNQCQFDRACRKNDLKMVRYLVENVMKDSSRNEFGFKVSIKNGSLEVCQYFIERGLNINDFKEGIKLACESGSLDILKLIIDLGADIEENKIVALSSACFNENGVDLNYHGEKVLISAIENYQLDTVQFLVEQGVEMEAEKESLLIDVCKYGSLFLIETLVDLGVDIHCEDGIALRTAIEHADMELVEYLVERGADLHTNIDLLLKIASATGNLDIVKLLVENGADINAKCENLPLSGFSVSKIKLSEMPGLHGHIFIDFLSYYCNSKLYKIKHFMFRNEEKSVSIDLRSNTPLCIACICEDTDIIDYLLEKGADIHANNDKALMWAKFIGSRYLTELFLTAGANDSVDTNSVFVIKLKTESVTIYDLFTEDHV
;
A
#
# COMPACT_ATOMS: atom_id res chain seq x y z
N MET A 1 -32.94 -21.50 53.41
CA MET A 1 -34.38 -21.59 53.75
C MET A 1 -35.27 -21.55 52.50
N LEU A 2 -35.22 -20.50 51.67
CA LEU A 2 -36.08 -20.41 50.47
C LEU A 2 -35.80 -21.52 49.43
N SER A 3 -34.56 -21.99 49.29
CA SER A 3 -34.16 -23.05 48.36
C SER A 3 -34.77 -24.45 48.63
N GLN A 4 -35.47 -24.63 49.75
CA GLN A 4 -36.12 -25.90 50.11
C GLN A 4 -37.64 -25.90 49.86
N LEU A 5 -38.21 -24.77 49.43
CA LEU A 5 -39.63 -24.67 49.11
C LEU A 5 -39.88 -24.99 47.63
N PRO A 6 -41.06 -25.53 47.27
CA PRO A 6 -41.46 -25.65 45.87
C PRO A 6 -41.46 -24.28 45.20
N GLU A 7 -40.95 -24.21 43.98
CA GLU A 7 -40.76 -22.95 43.22
C GLU A 7 -42.06 -22.12 43.12
N GLN A 8 -43.21 -22.78 42.92
CA GLN A 8 -44.53 -22.16 42.92
C GLN A 8 -44.90 -21.50 44.26
N LEU A 9 -44.47 -22.08 45.39
CA LEU A 9 -44.72 -21.54 46.72
C LEU A 9 -43.86 -20.30 46.99
N ILE A 10 -42.59 -20.35 46.55
CA ILE A 10 -41.66 -19.23 46.61
C ILE A 10 -42.23 -18.04 45.84
N ILE A 11 -42.73 -18.28 44.62
CA ILE A 11 -43.37 -17.29 43.76
C ILE A 11 -44.57 -16.64 44.45
N ARG A 12 -45.48 -17.43 45.05
CA ARG A 12 -46.64 -16.90 45.78
C ARG A 12 -46.22 -16.08 46.99
N ILE A 13 -45.25 -16.55 47.77
CA ILE A 13 -44.73 -15.81 48.93
C ILE A 13 -44.20 -14.43 48.48
N PHE A 14 -43.40 -14.38 47.42
CA PHE A 14 -42.85 -13.13 46.91
C PHE A 14 -43.90 -12.22 46.24
N ALA A 15 -44.87 -12.78 45.51
CA ALA A 15 -45.94 -12.01 44.88
C ALA A 15 -46.81 -11.28 45.90
N TYR A 16 -47.23 -12.01 46.94
CA TYR A 16 -48.18 -11.54 47.96
C TYR A 16 -47.50 -10.87 49.17
N SER A 17 -46.17 -10.89 49.26
CA SER A 17 -45.45 -10.23 50.36
C SER A 17 -45.64 -8.71 50.33
N ARG A 18 -46.08 -8.17 51.48
CA ARG A 18 -46.14 -6.72 51.74
C ARG A 18 -44.82 -6.16 52.28
N ASN A 19 -43.81 -7.01 52.52
CA ASN A 19 -42.51 -6.59 53.04
C ASN A 19 -41.61 -6.05 51.90
N ASN A 20 -41.09 -4.83 52.07
CA ASN A 20 -40.30 -4.13 51.06
C ASN A 20 -38.93 -4.77 50.76
N GLU A 21 -38.28 -5.42 51.74
CA GLU A 21 -37.01 -6.11 51.50
C GLU A 21 -37.20 -7.38 50.68
N PHE A 22 -38.27 -8.14 50.96
CA PHE A 22 -38.64 -9.32 50.18
C PHE A 22 -38.97 -8.97 48.72
N ARG A 23 -39.48 -7.75 48.44
CA ARG A 23 -39.77 -7.26 47.08
C ARG A 23 -38.51 -6.94 46.27
N LEU A 24 -37.44 -6.49 46.91
CA LEU A 24 -36.15 -6.24 46.26
C LEU A 24 -35.46 -7.55 45.90
N VAL A 25 -35.46 -8.50 46.84
CA VAL A 25 -34.94 -9.86 46.65
C VAL A 25 -35.73 -10.60 45.56
N SER A 26 -37.06 -10.43 45.50
CA SER A 26 -37.88 -11.07 44.46
C SER A 26 -37.53 -10.59 43.06
N LYS A 27 -37.18 -9.32 42.87
CA LYS A 27 -36.79 -8.76 41.56
C LYS A 27 -35.46 -9.32 41.06
N VAL A 28 -34.52 -9.60 41.98
CA VAL A 28 -33.22 -10.22 41.67
C VAL A 28 -33.41 -11.71 41.38
N ILE A 29 -34.21 -12.42 42.18
CA ILE A 29 -34.52 -13.84 41.95
C ILE A 29 -35.26 -14.03 40.62
N PHE A 30 -36.27 -13.19 40.35
CA PHE A 30 -37.03 -13.20 39.10
C PHE A 30 -36.16 -13.04 37.84
N LYS A 31 -35.09 -12.25 37.91
CA LYS A 31 -34.13 -12.09 36.81
C LYS A 31 -33.14 -13.27 36.68
N SER A 32 -32.87 -13.98 37.77
CA SER A 32 -31.89 -15.08 37.82
C SER A 32 -32.44 -16.44 37.41
N THR A 33 -33.76 -16.62 37.43
CA THR A 33 -34.44 -17.88 37.10
C THR A 33 -34.84 -17.90 35.62
N ASN A 34 -33.92 -18.34 34.75
CA ASN A 34 -34.20 -18.61 33.33
C ASN A 34 -35.10 -19.85 33.10
N SER A 35 -35.53 -20.56 34.14
CA SER A 35 -36.25 -21.85 34.08
C SER A 35 -37.78 -21.76 34.17
N LEU A 36 -38.35 -20.58 34.37
CA LEU A 36 -39.78 -20.47 34.72
C LEU A 36 -40.66 -20.29 33.47
N GLU A 37 -41.06 -21.41 32.86
CA GLU A 37 -42.06 -21.42 31.79
C GLU A 37 -43.45 -20.86 32.23
N ASN A 38 -43.67 -20.54 33.51
CA ASN A 38 -44.99 -20.21 34.08
C ASN A 38 -45.02 -18.98 35.01
N ASN A 39 -44.37 -17.87 34.67
CA ASN A 39 -44.40 -16.64 35.48
C ASN A 39 -45.64 -15.74 35.28
N GLY A 40 -46.64 -16.19 34.50
CA GLY A 40 -47.89 -15.44 34.29
C GLY A 40 -48.67 -15.21 35.60
N GLU A 41 -48.81 -16.24 36.45
CA GLU A 41 -49.47 -16.12 37.76
C GLU A 41 -48.81 -15.09 38.66
N TYR A 42 -47.47 -15.06 38.69
CA TYR A 42 -46.71 -14.10 39.49
C TYR A 42 -47.01 -12.66 39.07
N LEU A 43 -46.94 -12.39 37.76
CA LEU A 43 -47.16 -11.06 37.23
C LEU A 43 -48.59 -10.59 37.50
N LEU A 44 -49.59 -11.48 37.34
CA LEU A 44 -50.99 -11.19 37.63
C LEU A 44 -51.22 -10.91 39.12
N ALA A 45 -50.66 -11.73 40.00
CA ALA A 45 -50.76 -11.54 41.45
C ALA A 45 -50.07 -10.26 41.93
N ARG A 46 -48.96 -9.89 41.29
CA ARG A 46 -48.11 -8.76 41.71
C ARG A 46 -48.58 -7.41 41.19
N LEU A 47 -49.00 -7.36 39.93
CA LEU A 47 -49.37 -6.13 39.23
C LEU A 47 -50.89 -5.97 39.10
N GLY A 48 -51.66 -7.06 39.21
CA GLY A 48 -53.10 -7.05 39.03
C GLY A 48 -53.53 -7.02 37.56
N ASN A 49 -54.71 -7.55 37.27
CA ASN A 49 -55.19 -7.73 35.89
C ASN A 49 -55.35 -6.41 35.12
N LYS A 50 -55.60 -5.29 35.79
CA LYS A 50 -55.82 -3.98 35.14
C LYS A 50 -54.54 -3.18 34.86
N ASP A 51 -53.49 -3.38 35.66
CA ASP A 51 -52.27 -2.55 35.61
C ASP A 51 -51.07 -3.27 34.99
N ILE A 52 -51.13 -4.61 34.85
CA ILE A 52 -50.05 -5.43 34.30
C ILE A 52 -49.64 -5.03 32.87
N PHE A 53 -50.59 -4.60 32.03
CA PHE A 53 -50.36 -4.24 30.63
C PHE A 53 -50.50 -2.75 30.35
N LYS A 54 -50.33 -1.91 31.37
CA LYS A 54 -50.36 -0.47 31.20
C LYS A 54 -49.13 0.01 30.44
N VAL A 55 -49.37 0.61 29.27
CA VAL A 55 -48.34 1.18 28.40
C VAL A 55 -48.23 2.67 28.65
N SER A 56 -47.00 3.17 28.81
CA SER A 56 -46.68 4.60 28.86
C SER A 56 -45.64 4.89 27.79
N GLN A 57 -45.89 5.88 26.93
CA GLN A 57 -44.99 6.22 25.81
C GLN A 57 -44.61 5.03 24.91
N GLY A 58 -45.53 4.08 24.71
CA GLY A 58 -45.30 2.90 23.85
C GLY A 58 -44.47 1.79 24.48
N VAL A 59 -44.17 1.88 25.78
CA VAL A 59 -43.43 0.85 26.53
C VAL A 59 -44.25 0.40 27.75
N PHE A 60 -44.23 -0.90 28.05
CA PHE A 60 -44.79 -1.40 29.30
C PHE A 60 -44.02 -0.80 30.48
N LEU A 61 -44.73 -0.30 31.49
CA LEU A 61 -44.12 0.27 32.70
C LEU A 61 -43.13 -0.69 33.39
N ASN A 62 -43.26 -2.00 33.15
CA ASN A 62 -42.38 -3.04 33.67
C ASN A 62 -41.75 -3.91 32.56
N GLU A 63 -41.34 -3.30 31.44
CA GLU A 63 -40.83 -3.99 30.23
C GLU A 63 -39.89 -5.17 30.52
N ASN A 64 -38.91 -4.96 31.41
CA ASN A 64 -37.89 -5.95 31.77
C ASN A 64 -38.42 -7.19 32.52
N LEU A 65 -39.70 -7.22 32.89
CA LEU A 65 -40.33 -8.35 33.57
C LEU A 65 -41.12 -9.26 32.60
N PHE A 66 -41.29 -8.84 31.34
CA PHE A 66 -42.12 -9.54 30.37
C PHE A 66 -41.28 -10.24 29.30
N ASN A 67 -41.62 -11.50 29.01
CA ASN A 67 -41.12 -12.26 27.87
C ASN A 67 -42.30 -12.97 27.17
N GLU A 68 -42.07 -13.49 25.97
CA GLU A 68 -43.12 -14.12 25.15
C GLU A 68 -43.90 -15.20 25.91
N SER A 69 -43.20 -16.08 26.65
CA SER A 69 -43.80 -17.18 27.41
C SER A 69 -44.70 -16.69 28.55
N ASN A 70 -44.23 -15.70 29.32
CA ASN A 70 -44.95 -15.17 30.46
C ASN A 70 -46.22 -14.44 30.04
N ILE A 71 -46.17 -13.71 28.92
CA ILE A 71 -47.36 -13.07 28.33
C ILE A 71 -48.34 -14.11 27.81
N LEU A 72 -47.85 -15.12 27.07
CA LEU A 72 -48.70 -16.19 26.54
C LEU A 72 -49.45 -16.93 27.66
N ASN A 73 -48.74 -17.21 28.76
CA ASN A 73 -49.29 -17.82 29.98
C ASN A 73 -50.30 -16.88 30.67
N ALA A 74 -49.99 -15.59 30.86
CA ALA A 74 -50.94 -14.63 31.45
C ALA A 74 -52.24 -14.52 30.64
N LEU A 75 -52.15 -14.52 29.30
CA LEU A 75 -53.29 -14.58 28.38
C LEU A 75 -54.09 -15.88 28.46
N SER A 76 -53.56 -16.95 29.05
CA SER A 76 -54.30 -18.20 29.30
C SER A 76 -55.01 -18.20 30.65
N LEU A 77 -54.56 -17.40 31.61
CA LEU A 77 -55.03 -17.42 32.99
C LEU A 77 -56.10 -16.38 33.31
N ALA A 78 -56.14 -15.28 32.56
CA ALA A 78 -57.07 -14.19 32.81
C ALA A 78 -57.61 -13.54 31.53
N VAL A 79 -58.76 -12.88 31.66
CA VAL A 79 -59.38 -12.05 30.62
C VAL A 79 -59.09 -10.59 30.92
N PHE A 80 -58.61 -9.86 29.90
CA PHE A 80 -58.27 -8.44 29.99
C PHE A 80 -59.31 -7.57 29.25
N ASP A 81 -59.23 -6.26 29.43
CA ASP A 81 -59.99 -5.31 28.62
C ASP A 81 -59.39 -5.19 27.20
N ILE A 82 -60.18 -4.64 26.27
CA ILE A 82 -59.82 -4.55 24.84
C ILE A 82 -58.59 -3.67 24.63
N ASP A 83 -58.42 -2.59 25.40
CA ASP A 83 -57.27 -1.69 25.28
C ASP A 83 -55.99 -2.44 25.68
N SER A 84 -56.04 -3.22 26.76
CA SER A 84 -54.96 -4.11 27.16
C SER A 84 -54.59 -5.12 26.06
N TYR A 85 -55.57 -5.75 25.41
CA TYR A 85 -55.29 -6.68 24.30
C TYR A 85 -54.61 -5.99 23.10
N ASN A 86 -55.10 -4.81 22.69
CA ASN A 86 -54.49 -4.05 21.59
C ASN A 86 -53.08 -3.56 21.94
N ASN A 87 -52.84 -3.15 23.19
CA ASN A 87 -51.51 -2.77 23.68
C ASN A 87 -50.51 -3.93 23.65
N ILE A 88 -50.94 -5.12 24.13
CA ILE A 88 -50.12 -6.34 24.05
C ILE A 88 -49.86 -6.71 22.60
N PHE A 89 -50.87 -6.62 21.74
CA PHE A 89 -50.74 -6.95 20.33
C PHE A 89 -49.69 -6.06 19.65
N HIS A 90 -49.79 -4.74 19.78
CA HIS A 90 -48.83 -3.79 19.23
C HIS A 90 -47.41 -4.05 19.75
N TYR A 91 -47.26 -4.27 21.06
CA TYR A 91 -45.96 -4.54 21.66
C TYR A 91 -45.37 -5.89 21.24
N ALA A 92 -46.20 -6.93 21.15
CA ALA A 92 -45.79 -8.26 20.68
C ALA A 92 -45.28 -8.22 19.24
N ILE A 93 -45.91 -7.41 18.38
CA ILE A 93 -45.42 -7.14 17.02
C ILE A 93 -44.05 -6.47 17.08
N LYS A 94 -43.88 -5.40 17.87
CA LYS A 94 -42.60 -4.70 18.03
C LYS A 94 -41.46 -5.62 18.50
N LYS A 95 -41.77 -6.62 19.34
CA LYS A 95 -40.80 -7.60 19.86
C LYS A 95 -40.68 -8.88 19.04
N ASN A 96 -41.39 -9.01 17.92
CA ASN A 96 -41.43 -10.19 17.07
C ASN A 96 -41.90 -11.48 17.79
N TRP A 97 -42.85 -11.36 18.72
CA TRP A 97 -43.41 -12.47 19.52
C TRP A 97 -44.52 -13.20 18.76
N LEU A 98 -44.12 -14.03 17.80
CA LEU A 98 -44.99 -14.72 16.87
C LEU A 98 -46.10 -15.56 17.56
N LYS A 99 -45.82 -16.22 18.68
CA LYS A 99 -46.80 -17.07 19.37
C LYS A 99 -47.91 -16.22 20.02
N VAL A 100 -47.52 -15.10 20.63
CA VAL A 100 -48.47 -14.17 21.25
C VAL A 100 -49.33 -13.50 20.18
N VAL A 101 -48.73 -13.03 19.09
CA VAL A 101 -49.46 -12.45 17.94
C VAL A 101 -50.47 -13.44 17.38
N ASN A 102 -50.06 -14.70 17.13
CA ASN A 102 -50.96 -15.73 16.64
C ASN A 102 -52.13 -16.00 17.60
N LYS A 103 -51.86 -16.12 18.90
CA LYS A 103 -52.92 -16.32 19.90
C LYS A 103 -53.94 -15.19 19.85
N LEU A 104 -53.47 -13.95 19.81
CA LEU A 104 -54.32 -12.76 19.80
C LEU A 104 -55.16 -12.62 18.52
N ILE A 105 -54.57 -12.89 17.35
CA ILE A 105 -55.29 -12.89 16.07
C ILE A 105 -56.41 -13.94 16.05
N ASN A 106 -56.22 -15.07 16.75
CA ASN A 106 -57.21 -16.15 16.87
C ASN A 106 -58.18 -15.99 18.05
N SER A 107 -58.13 -14.87 18.79
CA SER A 107 -59.02 -14.61 19.93
C SER A 107 -60.18 -13.69 19.53
N PHE A 108 -61.40 -14.10 19.86
CA PHE A 108 -62.64 -13.44 19.43
C PHE A 108 -63.58 -13.17 20.59
N ARG A 109 -64.43 -12.16 20.42
CA ARG A 109 -65.48 -11.80 21.35
C ARG A 109 -66.81 -12.38 20.90
N LEU A 110 -67.53 -13.01 21.83
CA LEU A 110 -68.90 -13.49 21.69
C LEU A 110 -69.75 -12.82 22.79
N GLY A 111 -70.47 -11.75 22.46
CA GLY A 111 -71.21 -10.96 23.45
C GLY A 111 -70.29 -10.30 24.49
N SER A 112 -70.39 -10.68 25.77
CA SER A 112 -69.47 -10.22 26.83
C SER A 112 -68.25 -11.13 27.02
N ASN A 113 -68.20 -12.28 26.38
CA ASN A 113 -67.18 -13.30 26.62
C ASN A 113 -66.08 -13.25 25.57
N ILE A 114 -64.87 -13.64 25.98
CA ILE A 114 -63.72 -13.82 25.10
C ILE A 114 -63.47 -15.31 24.92
N VAL A 115 -63.30 -15.73 23.68
CA VAL A 115 -63.15 -17.14 23.28
C VAL A 115 -61.99 -17.28 22.30
N ASP A 116 -61.18 -18.32 22.50
CA ASP A 116 -60.25 -18.81 21.48
C ASP A 116 -61.07 -19.59 20.45
N ILE A 117 -60.97 -19.21 19.18
CA ILE A 117 -61.78 -19.81 18.12
C ILE A 117 -61.58 -21.32 18.02
N TRP A 118 -60.35 -21.80 18.26
CA TRP A 118 -60.00 -23.21 18.10
C TRP A 118 -60.60 -24.09 19.20
N SER A 119 -60.63 -23.57 20.43
CA SER A 119 -61.22 -24.27 21.57
C SER A 119 -62.76 -24.25 21.53
N TYR A 120 -63.35 -23.29 20.83
CA TYR A 120 -64.79 -23.08 20.79
C TYR A 120 -65.48 -23.82 19.62
N PHE A 121 -64.73 -24.26 18.60
CA PHE A 121 -65.27 -24.99 17.43
C PHE A 121 -66.05 -26.25 17.79
N GLU A 122 -65.63 -26.97 18.83
CA GLU A 122 -66.26 -28.23 19.25
C GLU A 122 -67.68 -28.04 19.79
N PHE A 123 -68.10 -26.80 20.07
CA PHE A 123 -69.37 -26.49 20.75
C PHE A 123 -70.33 -25.60 19.94
N MET A 124 -70.02 -25.29 18.67
CA MET A 124 -70.86 -24.41 17.84
C MET A 124 -72.11 -25.14 17.32
N ASN A 125 -73.22 -25.02 18.04
CA ASN A 125 -74.54 -25.55 17.66
C ASN A 125 -75.39 -24.48 16.95
N ASN A 126 -75.75 -24.70 15.67
CA ASN A 126 -76.88 -24.19 14.83
C ASN A 126 -77.62 -22.86 15.18
N LYS A 127 -77.04 -21.95 15.95
CA LYS A 127 -77.57 -20.63 16.28
C LYS A 127 -76.73 -19.57 15.60
N GLU A 128 -77.37 -18.48 15.20
CA GLU A 128 -76.69 -17.31 14.68
C GLU A 128 -75.79 -16.71 15.78
N MET A 129 -74.49 -16.61 15.50
CA MET A 129 -73.50 -16.06 16.42
C MET A 129 -72.80 -14.86 15.78
N ILE A 130 -72.55 -13.81 16.57
CA ILE A 130 -71.75 -12.65 16.17
C ILE A 130 -70.40 -12.77 16.84
N LEU A 131 -69.36 -12.99 16.04
CA LEU A 131 -67.97 -12.99 16.50
C LEU A 131 -67.28 -11.72 16.03
N GLU A 132 -66.60 -11.05 16.97
CA GLU A 132 -65.83 -9.83 16.70
C GLU A 132 -64.36 -10.06 17.07
N CYS A 133 -63.43 -9.66 16.19
CA CYS A 133 -62.01 -9.66 16.52
C CYS A 133 -61.73 -8.83 17.76
N ILE A 134 -60.91 -9.36 18.67
CA ILE A 134 -60.53 -8.61 19.88
C ILE A 134 -59.46 -7.57 19.58
N VAL A 135 -58.52 -7.93 18.70
CA VAL A 135 -57.45 -7.03 18.27
C VAL A 135 -57.79 -6.42 16.92
N ASP A 136 -57.51 -5.14 16.80
CA ASP A 136 -57.58 -4.45 15.52
C ASP A 136 -56.20 -4.50 14.85
N ILE A 137 -56.12 -5.20 13.72
CA ILE A 137 -54.88 -5.30 12.92
C ILE A 137 -54.57 -3.99 12.19
N ASN A 138 -55.58 -3.16 11.94
CA ASN A 138 -55.51 -1.92 11.18
C ASN A 138 -55.53 -0.68 12.08
N VAL A 139 -55.21 -0.81 13.37
CA VAL A 139 -55.12 0.30 14.33
C VAL A 139 -54.42 1.50 13.69
N GLU A 140 -55.09 2.65 13.78
CA GLU A 140 -54.66 3.93 13.23
C GLU A 140 -54.31 3.88 11.72
N ASN A 141 -54.96 3.04 10.90
CA ASN A 141 -54.66 2.84 9.47
C ASN A 141 -53.30 2.15 9.21
N GLY A 142 -53.06 1.00 9.85
CA GLY A 142 -51.89 0.16 9.53
C GLY A 142 -50.62 0.45 10.33
N LYS A 143 -50.73 1.09 11.50
CA LYS A 143 -49.59 1.35 12.41
C LYS A 143 -48.84 0.07 12.80
N ASN A 144 -49.58 -1.02 12.99
CA ASN A 144 -49.03 -2.32 13.34
C ASN A 144 -48.13 -2.91 12.23
N LEU A 145 -48.51 -2.70 10.96
CA LEU A 145 -47.69 -3.10 9.81
C LEU A 145 -46.36 -2.32 9.79
N VAL A 146 -46.43 -1.00 9.90
CA VAL A 146 -45.24 -0.13 9.93
C VAL A 146 -44.31 -0.52 11.08
N SER A 147 -44.87 -0.66 12.29
CA SER A 147 -44.08 -1.04 13.46
C SER A 147 -43.40 -2.40 13.29
N ALA A 148 -44.05 -3.38 12.65
CA ALA A 148 -43.44 -4.65 12.34
C ALA A 148 -42.21 -4.50 11.42
N ILE A 149 -42.30 -3.64 10.40
CA ILE A 149 -41.21 -3.41 9.44
C ILE A 149 -40.05 -2.66 10.10
N GLU A 150 -40.32 -1.52 10.76
CA GLU A 150 -39.30 -0.70 11.42
C GLU A 150 -38.49 -1.50 12.45
N ASN A 151 -39.15 -2.41 13.17
CA ASN A 151 -38.52 -3.24 14.20
C ASN A 151 -38.01 -4.60 13.66
N LYS A 152 -38.05 -4.81 12.33
CA LYS A 152 -37.57 -6.02 11.64
C LYS A 152 -38.25 -7.31 12.13
N SER A 153 -39.50 -7.21 12.54
CA SER A 153 -40.33 -8.32 13.02
C SER A 153 -40.94 -9.13 11.87
N PHE A 154 -40.09 -9.63 10.98
CA PHE A 154 -40.53 -10.22 9.71
C PHE A 154 -41.30 -11.54 9.88
N ALA A 155 -41.09 -12.29 10.96
CA ALA A 155 -41.82 -13.53 11.22
C ALA A 155 -43.32 -13.28 11.46
N VAL A 156 -43.66 -12.08 11.94
CA VAL A 156 -45.04 -11.67 12.24
C VAL A 156 -45.78 -11.18 10.99
N LEU A 157 -45.07 -10.62 9.99
CA LEU A 157 -45.67 -10.04 8.79
C LEU A 157 -46.60 -11.00 8.03
N PRO A 158 -46.22 -12.25 7.72
CA PRO A 158 -47.11 -13.18 7.03
C PRO A 158 -48.41 -13.46 7.79
N VAL A 159 -48.36 -13.48 9.12
CA VAL A 159 -49.54 -13.71 9.97
C VAL A 159 -50.49 -12.51 9.90
N LEU A 160 -49.95 -11.29 10.01
CA LEU A 160 -50.75 -10.07 9.88
C LEU A 160 -51.43 -10.00 8.51
N LEU A 161 -50.66 -10.18 7.43
CA LEU A 161 -51.15 -10.09 6.05
C LEU A 161 -52.22 -11.14 5.75
N LYS A 162 -52.09 -12.36 6.28
CA LYS A 162 -53.05 -13.47 6.07
C LYS A 162 -54.20 -13.50 7.07
N ALA A 163 -54.24 -12.61 8.07
CA ALA A 163 -55.24 -12.66 9.14
C ALA A 163 -56.70 -12.64 8.61
N HIS A 164 -56.97 -11.88 7.54
CA HIS A 164 -58.30 -11.81 6.92
C HIS A 164 -58.79 -13.16 6.37
N LYS A 165 -57.88 -14.05 5.97
CA LYS A 165 -58.20 -15.39 5.43
C LYS A 165 -58.70 -16.37 6.48
N LEU A 166 -58.54 -16.05 7.77
CA LEU A 166 -59.16 -16.84 8.84
C LEU A 166 -60.67 -16.95 8.62
N THR A 167 -61.31 -15.89 8.12
CA THR A 167 -62.74 -15.88 7.80
C THR A 167 -63.13 -17.03 6.88
N ASP A 168 -62.37 -17.23 5.79
CA ASP A 168 -62.67 -18.25 4.79
C ASP A 168 -62.43 -19.66 5.36
N TYR A 169 -61.35 -19.82 6.11
CA TYR A 169 -61.04 -21.09 6.77
C TYR A 169 -62.13 -21.52 7.75
N ILE A 170 -62.66 -20.58 8.53
CA ILE A 170 -63.73 -20.81 9.50
C ILE A 170 -65.03 -21.19 8.77
N LYS A 171 -65.42 -20.40 7.76
CA LYS A 171 -66.62 -20.65 6.95
C LYS A 171 -66.59 -22.02 6.27
N GLN A 172 -65.44 -22.47 5.80
CA GLN A 172 -65.29 -23.79 5.15
C GLN A 172 -65.48 -24.97 6.12
N ARG A 173 -65.20 -24.78 7.42
CA ARG A 173 -65.26 -25.85 8.43
C ARG A 173 -66.55 -25.87 9.24
N THR A 174 -67.40 -24.85 9.14
CA THR A 174 -68.64 -24.77 9.92
C THR A 174 -69.87 -24.56 9.05
N ASN A 175 -70.90 -25.40 9.24
CA ASN A 175 -72.22 -25.24 8.61
C ASN A 175 -73.12 -24.18 9.30
N VAL A 176 -72.55 -23.31 10.14
CA VAL A 176 -73.30 -22.37 10.99
C VAL A 176 -73.44 -21.03 10.24
N GLN A 177 -74.64 -20.42 10.27
CA GLN A 177 -74.82 -19.03 9.85
C GLN A 177 -74.16 -18.11 10.90
N ILE A 178 -72.89 -17.77 10.69
CA ILE A 178 -72.14 -16.87 11.57
C ILE A 178 -72.04 -15.50 10.91
N THR A 179 -72.46 -14.46 11.62
CA THR A 179 -72.20 -13.06 11.22
C THR A 179 -70.83 -12.67 11.75
N LEU A 180 -69.84 -12.72 10.85
CA LEU A 180 -68.41 -12.60 11.15
C LEU A 180 -67.93 -11.16 10.95
N LYS A 181 -67.56 -10.45 12.02
CA LYS A 181 -66.78 -9.20 11.98
C LYS A 181 -65.30 -9.51 12.15
N MET A 182 -64.70 -10.06 11.10
CA MET A 182 -63.33 -10.57 11.11
C MET A 182 -62.31 -9.50 10.72
N HIS A 183 -61.04 -9.86 10.83
CA HIS A 183 -59.90 -9.07 10.35
C HIS A 183 -60.09 -8.70 8.88
N GLU A 184 -59.99 -7.41 8.57
CA GLU A 184 -59.95 -6.93 7.18
C GLU A 184 -58.58 -7.21 6.55
N LYS A 185 -58.40 -6.95 5.25
CA LYS A 185 -57.05 -6.90 4.69
C LYS A 185 -56.23 -5.81 5.39
N VAL A 186 -54.93 -6.02 5.54
CA VAL A 186 -54.06 -5.07 6.22
C VAL A 186 -54.04 -3.76 5.43
N ASP A 187 -54.31 -2.63 6.11
CA ASP A 187 -54.19 -1.30 5.54
C ASP A 187 -52.70 -0.93 5.41
N SER A 188 -52.28 -0.63 4.18
CA SER A 188 -50.89 -0.29 3.86
C SER A 188 -50.67 1.20 3.56
N SER A 189 -51.66 2.05 3.84
CA SER A 189 -51.62 3.50 3.56
C SER A 189 -50.52 4.28 4.29
N ARG A 190 -49.98 3.74 5.40
CA ARG A 190 -48.86 4.36 6.14
C ARG A 190 -47.48 3.95 5.65
N LEU A 191 -47.37 3.01 4.71
CA LEU A 191 -46.08 2.66 4.15
C LEU A 191 -45.50 3.86 3.38
N ASN A 192 -44.18 3.98 3.45
CA ASN A 192 -43.39 4.97 2.74
C ASN A 192 -42.20 4.24 2.09
N GLU A 193 -41.38 4.95 1.34
CA GLU A 193 -40.23 4.34 0.64
C GLU A 193 -39.20 3.73 1.59
N GLU A 194 -38.97 4.31 2.77
CA GLU A 194 -38.04 3.79 3.78
C GLU A 194 -38.46 2.39 4.26
N HIS A 195 -39.77 2.17 4.47
CA HIS A 195 -40.28 0.85 4.83
C HIS A 195 -40.04 -0.19 3.72
N ILE A 196 -40.14 0.21 2.45
CA ILE A 196 -39.86 -0.67 1.31
C ILE A 196 -38.37 -1.01 1.27
N ASP A 197 -37.51 -0.02 1.51
CA ASP A 197 -36.06 -0.20 1.56
C ASP A 197 -35.65 -1.19 2.65
N ILE A 198 -36.20 -1.06 3.86
CA ILE A 198 -35.96 -2.01 4.96
C ILE A 198 -36.29 -3.46 4.53
N LEU A 199 -37.41 -3.67 3.82
CA LEU A 199 -37.84 -4.99 3.38
C LEU A 199 -36.88 -5.60 2.34
N PHE A 200 -36.44 -4.81 1.36
CA PHE A 200 -35.51 -5.27 0.33
C PHE A 200 -34.09 -5.49 0.86
N GLU A 201 -33.57 -4.57 1.67
CA GLU A 201 -32.26 -4.71 2.33
C GLU A 201 -32.21 -5.96 3.24
N SER A 202 -33.34 -6.27 3.89
CA SER A 202 -33.49 -7.45 4.74
C SER A 202 -33.81 -8.74 3.95
N LYS A 203 -33.86 -8.68 2.62
CA LYS A 203 -34.13 -9.79 1.69
C LYS A 203 -35.45 -10.52 1.94
N GLN A 204 -36.48 -9.79 2.38
CA GLN A 204 -37.79 -10.36 2.75
C GLN A 204 -38.75 -10.44 1.55
N THR A 205 -38.34 -11.08 0.46
CA THR A 205 -39.10 -11.09 -0.80
C THR A 205 -40.49 -11.72 -0.67
N GLU A 206 -40.63 -12.80 0.10
CA GLU A 206 -41.93 -13.45 0.34
C GLU A 206 -42.90 -12.52 1.10
N CYS A 207 -42.40 -11.77 2.10
CA CYS A 207 -43.21 -10.80 2.82
C CYS A 207 -43.67 -9.65 1.90
N ILE A 208 -42.82 -9.22 0.96
CA ILE A 208 -43.18 -8.20 -0.03
C ILE A 208 -44.23 -8.75 -1.01
N GLU A 209 -44.09 -9.98 -1.49
CA GLU A 209 -45.09 -10.64 -2.35
C GLU A 209 -46.46 -10.75 -1.66
N LEU A 210 -46.46 -11.14 -0.38
CA LEU A 210 -47.67 -11.14 0.44
C LEU A 210 -48.22 -9.74 0.68
N LEU A 211 -47.36 -8.74 0.87
CA LEU A 211 -47.79 -7.35 1.03
C LEU A 211 -48.54 -6.87 -0.21
N VAL A 212 -48.02 -7.16 -1.41
CA VAL A 212 -48.64 -6.77 -2.69
C VAL A 212 -49.99 -7.45 -2.91
N SER A 213 -50.11 -8.73 -2.55
CA SER A 213 -51.31 -9.53 -2.82
C SER A 213 -52.40 -9.43 -1.74
N GLU A 214 -52.00 -9.21 -0.48
CA GLU A 214 -52.88 -9.35 0.69
C GLU A 214 -53.22 -8.03 1.40
N SER A 215 -52.68 -6.89 0.97
CA SER A 215 -53.00 -5.59 1.57
C SER A 215 -54.09 -4.82 0.80
N ILE A 216 -54.59 -3.74 1.41
CA ILE A 216 -55.43 -2.71 0.77
C ILE A 216 -54.71 -1.36 0.77
N LYS A 217 -55.07 -0.50 -0.19
CA LYS A 217 -54.54 0.87 -0.36
C LYS A 217 -53.01 0.94 -0.49
N LEU A 218 -52.39 -0.03 -1.16
CA LEU A 218 -50.95 -0.01 -1.43
C LEU A 218 -50.64 1.01 -2.52
N LEU A 219 -50.28 2.23 -2.13
CA LEU A 219 -49.99 3.34 -3.05
C LEU A 219 -48.57 3.29 -3.66
N LEU A 220 -47.71 2.39 -3.17
CA LEU A 220 -46.29 2.32 -3.54
C LEU A 220 -45.96 1.21 -4.54
N LEU A 221 -46.94 0.80 -5.36
CA LEU A 221 -46.77 -0.32 -6.29
C LEU A 221 -45.66 -0.07 -7.33
N ASP A 222 -45.51 1.18 -7.80
CA ASP A 222 -44.48 1.56 -8.77
C ASP A 222 -43.07 1.47 -8.16
N GLN A 223 -42.89 1.96 -6.92
CA GLN A 223 -41.61 1.82 -6.22
C GLN A 223 -41.28 0.35 -5.92
N LEU A 224 -42.27 -0.44 -5.53
CA LEU A 224 -42.11 -1.88 -5.31
C LEU A 224 -41.70 -2.62 -6.58
N LEU A 225 -42.29 -2.25 -7.73
CA LEU A 225 -41.90 -2.78 -9.03
C LEU A 225 -40.45 -2.43 -9.34
N LEU A 226 -40.07 -1.15 -9.25
CA LEU A 226 -38.71 -0.69 -9.54
C LEU A 226 -37.67 -1.36 -8.62
N LYS A 227 -37.90 -1.39 -7.31
CA LYS A 227 -37.01 -2.04 -6.35
C LYS A 227 -36.96 -3.56 -6.59
N GLY A 228 -38.11 -4.18 -6.89
CA GLY A 228 -38.18 -5.59 -7.28
C GLY A 228 -37.29 -5.90 -8.47
N VAL A 229 -37.32 -5.04 -9.49
CA VAL A 229 -36.44 -5.11 -10.67
C VAL A 229 -34.98 -4.96 -10.28
N VAL A 230 -34.61 -3.93 -9.52
CA VAL A 230 -33.22 -3.65 -9.11
C VAL A 230 -32.63 -4.83 -8.32
N TYR A 231 -33.36 -5.34 -7.33
CA TYR A 231 -32.94 -6.41 -6.43
C TYR A 231 -33.08 -7.83 -7.01
N GLY A 232 -33.68 -7.99 -8.20
CA GLY A 232 -33.86 -9.30 -8.83
C GLY A 232 -35.00 -10.15 -8.23
N ALA A 233 -35.93 -9.52 -7.51
CA ALA A 233 -37.04 -10.20 -6.84
C ALA A 233 -38.16 -10.52 -7.84
N THR A 234 -37.98 -11.60 -8.61
CA THR A 234 -38.87 -11.99 -9.71
C THR A 234 -40.33 -12.21 -9.26
N GLY A 235 -40.54 -12.78 -8.07
CA GLY A 235 -41.89 -12.97 -7.53
C GLY A 235 -42.60 -11.65 -7.20
N VAL A 236 -41.88 -10.72 -6.55
CA VAL A 236 -42.38 -9.35 -6.29
C VAL A 236 -42.78 -8.67 -7.59
N VAL A 237 -41.89 -8.64 -8.59
CA VAL A 237 -42.15 -8.02 -9.91
C VAL A 237 -43.39 -8.64 -10.57
N LYS A 238 -43.52 -9.97 -10.50
CA LYS A 238 -44.68 -10.68 -11.06
C LYS A 238 -45.99 -10.29 -10.37
N GLU A 239 -45.99 -10.21 -9.05
CA GLU A 239 -47.18 -9.82 -8.29
C GLU A 239 -47.54 -8.34 -8.48
N THR A 240 -46.56 -7.42 -8.52
CA THR A 240 -46.84 -6.00 -8.79
C THR A 240 -47.44 -5.79 -10.18
N LEU A 241 -46.93 -6.51 -11.19
CA LEU A 241 -47.49 -6.48 -12.55
C LEU A 241 -48.89 -7.13 -12.64
N ARG A 242 -49.19 -8.12 -11.79
CA ARG A 242 -50.53 -8.72 -11.68
C ARG A 242 -51.55 -7.77 -11.06
N SER A 243 -51.10 -6.93 -10.12
CA SER A 243 -51.92 -5.90 -9.47
C SER A 243 -52.26 -4.71 -10.38
N GLY A 244 -51.82 -4.71 -11.64
CA GLY A 244 -52.25 -3.75 -12.65
C GLY A 244 -51.39 -2.49 -12.75
N VAL A 245 -50.14 -2.54 -12.27
CA VAL A 245 -49.17 -1.46 -12.52
C VAL A 245 -48.99 -1.26 -14.01
N ASP A 246 -49.20 -0.02 -14.45
CA ASP A 246 -48.93 0.39 -15.83
C ASP A 246 -47.42 0.54 -16.04
N ILE A 247 -46.94 -0.08 -17.12
CA ILE A 247 -45.54 -0.05 -17.51
C ILE A 247 -45.29 0.61 -18.87
N GLU A 248 -46.31 1.23 -19.47
CA GLU A 248 -46.17 1.91 -20.76
C GLU A 248 -45.10 3.01 -20.70
N ASN A 249 -45.09 3.81 -19.63
CA ASN A 249 -44.21 4.97 -19.50
C ASN A 249 -42.87 4.69 -18.79
N ASN A 250 -42.78 3.64 -17.97
CA ASN A 250 -41.58 3.30 -17.19
C ASN A 250 -40.90 2.00 -17.63
N GLY A 251 -41.49 1.27 -18.59
CA GLY A 251 -41.03 -0.05 -19.03
C GLY A 251 -39.58 -0.05 -19.50
N TYR A 252 -39.17 1.00 -20.22
CA TYR A 252 -37.77 1.19 -20.65
C TYR A 252 -36.80 1.22 -19.46
N ASP A 253 -37.06 2.05 -18.45
CA ASP A 253 -36.17 2.17 -17.30
C ASP A 253 -36.10 0.85 -16.51
N LEU A 254 -37.22 0.15 -16.37
CA LEU A 254 -37.27 -1.16 -15.75
C LEU A 254 -36.44 -2.19 -16.52
N LEU A 255 -36.58 -2.27 -17.84
CA LEU A 255 -35.81 -3.18 -18.68
C LEU A 255 -34.31 -2.88 -18.58
N LYS A 256 -33.94 -1.60 -18.67
CA LYS A 256 -32.56 -1.11 -18.52
C LYS A 256 -31.95 -1.52 -17.18
N HIS A 257 -32.69 -1.37 -16.07
CA HIS A 257 -32.22 -1.79 -14.75
C HIS A 257 -32.05 -3.31 -14.66
N ALA A 258 -33.00 -4.09 -15.18
CA ALA A 258 -32.93 -5.54 -15.20
C ALA A 258 -31.72 -6.04 -16.01
N THR A 259 -31.46 -5.45 -17.19
CA THR A 259 -30.32 -5.80 -18.05
C THR A 259 -28.97 -5.42 -17.45
N LYS A 260 -28.86 -4.26 -16.79
CA LYS A 260 -27.61 -3.85 -16.10
C LYS A 260 -27.15 -4.88 -15.07
N ASN A 261 -28.11 -5.51 -14.40
CA ASN A 261 -27.92 -6.46 -13.31
C ASN A 261 -28.02 -7.93 -13.75
N GLY A 262 -28.37 -8.21 -15.01
CA GLY A 262 -28.42 -9.57 -15.56
C GLY A 262 -29.64 -10.39 -15.12
N HIS A 263 -30.75 -9.75 -14.75
CA HIS A 263 -31.95 -10.42 -14.22
C HIS A 263 -32.83 -11.01 -15.32
N VAL A 264 -32.38 -12.10 -15.95
CA VAL A 264 -33.02 -12.72 -17.14
C VAL A 264 -34.50 -13.03 -16.94
N GLY A 265 -34.91 -13.55 -15.77
CA GLY A 265 -36.31 -13.87 -15.49
C GLY A 265 -37.23 -12.65 -15.52
N ILE A 266 -36.75 -11.52 -15.01
CA ILE A 266 -37.48 -10.25 -15.00
C ILE A 266 -37.55 -9.65 -16.40
N ILE A 267 -36.45 -9.70 -17.16
CA ILE A 267 -36.42 -9.21 -18.55
C ILE A 267 -37.46 -9.94 -19.41
N LYS A 268 -37.53 -11.27 -19.30
CA LYS A 268 -38.54 -12.08 -19.98
C LYS A 268 -39.96 -11.66 -19.59
N LEU A 269 -40.21 -11.39 -18.31
CA LEU A 269 -41.52 -10.94 -17.82
C LEU A 269 -41.91 -9.56 -18.39
N LEU A 270 -40.98 -8.60 -18.40
CA LEU A 270 -41.23 -7.24 -18.90
C LEU A 270 -41.52 -7.24 -20.41
N ILE A 271 -40.72 -7.95 -21.21
CA ILE A 271 -40.94 -8.07 -22.66
C ILE A 271 -42.27 -8.77 -22.97
N ASN A 272 -42.61 -9.85 -22.25
CA ASN A 272 -43.91 -10.52 -22.40
C ASN A 272 -45.10 -9.63 -22.00
N LYS A 273 -44.86 -8.55 -21.23
CA LYS A 273 -45.86 -7.55 -20.88
C LYS A 273 -45.92 -6.37 -21.87
N GLY A 274 -45.16 -6.43 -22.96
CA GLY A 274 -45.21 -5.45 -24.03
C GLY A 274 -44.19 -4.32 -23.91
N VAL A 275 -43.20 -4.42 -23.03
CA VAL A 275 -42.09 -3.46 -23.01
C VAL A 275 -41.30 -3.58 -24.32
N ASP A 276 -41.13 -2.46 -24.99
CA ASP A 276 -40.42 -2.38 -26.27
C ASP A 276 -38.92 -2.72 -26.11
N ILE A 277 -38.47 -3.70 -26.89
CA ILE A 277 -37.10 -4.19 -26.93
C ILE A 277 -36.15 -3.24 -27.66
N HIS A 278 -36.68 -2.40 -28.55
CA HIS A 278 -35.91 -1.50 -29.42
C HIS A 278 -35.59 -0.15 -28.78
N THR A 279 -35.86 -0.02 -27.48
CA THR A 279 -35.68 1.23 -26.75
C THR A 279 -34.20 1.63 -26.69
N ASP A 280 -33.95 2.93 -26.92
CA ASP A 280 -32.59 3.51 -26.95
C ASP A 280 -31.63 2.79 -27.91
N ASP A 281 -32.11 2.49 -29.12
CA ASP A 281 -31.38 1.80 -30.20
C ASP A 281 -30.81 0.45 -29.70
N ASP A 282 -31.72 -0.43 -29.27
CA ASP A 282 -31.43 -1.77 -28.75
C ASP A 282 -30.35 -1.78 -27.66
N TRP A 283 -30.40 -0.78 -26.75
CA TRP A 283 -29.42 -0.60 -25.68
C TRP A 283 -29.21 -1.86 -24.84
N ASP A 284 -30.28 -2.60 -24.59
CA ASP A 284 -30.25 -3.81 -23.78
C ASP A 284 -29.45 -4.94 -24.44
N LEU A 285 -29.58 -5.14 -25.75
CA LEU A 285 -28.75 -6.10 -26.51
C LEU A 285 -27.28 -5.71 -26.44
N ARG A 286 -26.97 -4.42 -26.67
CA ARG A 286 -25.61 -3.90 -26.60
C ARG A 286 -25.04 -4.11 -25.20
N ARG A 287 -25.79 -3.77 -24.15
CA ARG A 287 -25.36 -3.93 -22.76
C ARG A 287 -25.16 -5.37 -22.35
N ALA A 288 -26.07 -6.28 -22.73
CA ALA A 288 -25.92 -7.71 -22.49
C ALA A 288 -24.65 -8.26 -23.15
N SER A 289 -24.35 -7.81 -24.37
CA SER A 289 -23.14 -8.17 -25.12
C SER A 289 -21.87 -7.67 -24.43
N PHE A 290 -21.87 -6.46 -23.86
CA PHE A 290 -20.74 -5.96 -23.05
C PHE A 290 -20.55 -6.75 -21.74
N ARG A 291 -21.65 -7.16 -21.10
CA ARG A 291 -21.62 -7.86 -19.81
C ARG A 291 -21.29 -9.35 -19.93
N GLY A 292 -21.38 -9.95 -21.11
CA GLY A 292 -21.09 -11.38 -21.30
C GLY A 292 -22.29 -12.28 -21.03
N HIS A 293 -23.52 -11.76 -21.12
CA HIS A 293 -24.74 -12.53 -20.82
C HIS A 293 -25.28 -13.21 -22.09
N LEU A 294 -24.65 -14.31 -22.52
CA LEU A 294 -25.00 -15.00 -23.78
C LEU A 294 -26.47 -15.39 -23.88
N GLU A 295 -27.07 -15.96 -22.83
CA GLU A 295 -28.48 -16.34 -22.83
C GLU A 295 -29.41 -15.15 -23.08
N LEU A 296 -29.04 -13.98 -22.53
CA LEU A 296 -29.80 -12.76 -22.69
C LEU A 296 -29.64 -12.16 -24.09
N VAL A 297 -28.41 -12.19 -24.64
CA VAL A 297 -28.16 -11.80 -26.03
C VAL A 297 -28.98 -12.67 -26.98
N LYS A 298 -28.98 -13.99 -26.79
CA LYS A 298 -29.82 -14.91 -27.59
C LYS A 298 -31.29 -14.55 -27.51
N TYR A 299 -31.79 -14.34 -26.29
CA TYR A 299 -33.17 -13.97 -26.05
C TYR A 299 -33.56 -12.67 -26.76
N PHE A 300 -32.74 -11.62 -26.68
CA PHE A 300 -33.03 -10.35 -27.34
C PHE A 300 -33.07 -10.50 -28.86
N VAL A 301 -32.05 -11.15 -29.46
CA VAL A 301 -32.00 -11.38 -30.91
C VAL A 301 -33.16 -12.26 -31.39
N GLU A 302 -33.58 -13.25 -30.61
CA GLU A 302 -34.74 -14.10 -30.92
C GLU A 302 -36.09 -13.36 -30.78
N ASN A 303 -36.14 -12.28 -30.01
CA ASN A 303 -37.31 -11.40 -29.88
C ASN A 303 -37.21 -10.16 -30.78
N GLY A 304 -36.31 -10.16 -31.76
CA GLY A 304 -36.28 -9.18 -32.84
C GLY A 304 -35.32 -8.00 -32.65
N ALA A 305 -34.55 -7.93 -31.56
CA ALA A 305 -33.58 -6.85 -31.34
C ALA A 305 -32.63 -6.67 -32.54
N ASP A 306 -32.36 -5.42 -32.92
CA ASP A 306 -31.50 -5.13 -34.06
C ASP A 306 -30.02 -5.37 -33.69
N ILE A 307 -29.42 -6.39 -34.32
CA ILE A 307 -28.00 -6.71 -34.15
C ILE A 307 -27.09 -5.59 -34.69
N HIS A 308 -27.57 -4.80 -35.65
CA HIS A 308 -26.83 -3.77 -36.35
C HIS A 308 -26.86 -2.40 -35.65
N ALA A 309 -27.64 -2.27 -34.56
CA ALA A 309 -27.82 -1.03 -33.81
C ALA A 309 -26.49 -0.35 -33.41
N GLU A 310 -26.48 0.99 -33.51
CA GLU A 310 -25.29 1.84 -33.38
C GLU A 310 -24.03 1.29 -34.10
N ASN A 311 -24.13 0.88 -35.37
CA ASN A 311 -23.03 0.30 -36.14
C ASN A 311 -22.41 -0.93 -35.45
N GLU A 312 -23.17 -2.01 -35.32
CA GLU A 312 -22.70 -3.29 -34.75
C GLU A 312 -22.19 -3.15 -33.30
N CYS A 313 -22.76 -2.23 -32.52
CA CYS A 313 -22.23 -1.89 -31.20
C CYS A 313 -22.19 -3.10 -30.25
N ALA A 314 -23.18 -4.01 -30.35
CA ALA A 314 -23.20 -5.28 -29.63
C ALA A 314 -21.95 -6.13 -29.94
N LEU A 315 -21.62 -6.32 -31.21
CA LEU A 315 -20.41 -7.04 -31.64
C LEU A 315 -19.15 -6.32 -31.17
N ARG A 316 -19.05 -5.00 -31.38
CA ARG A 316 -17.89 -4.17 -30.99
C ARG A 316 -17.61 -4.26 -29.49
N TRP A 317 -18.64 -4.24 -28.66
CA TRP A 317 -18.52 -4.34 -27.20
C TRP A 317 -18.18 -5.76 -26.74
N ALA A 318 -18.80 -6.80 -27.29
CA ALA A 318 -18.41 -8.19 -27.02
C ALA A 318 -16.93 -8.44 -27.37
N CYS A 319 -16.48 -7.90 -28.51
CA CYS A 319 -15.09 -8.00 -28.95
C CYS A 319 -14.12 -7.28 -28.00
N SER A 320 -14.50 -6.10 -27.47
CA SER A 320 -13.67 -5.36 -26.51
C SER A 320 -13.46 -6.12 -25.19
N LYS A 321 -14.42 -6.97 -24.81
CA LYS A 321 -14.40 -7.74 -23.57
C LYS A 321 -13.95 -9.19 -23.73
N GLY A 322 -13.78 -9.67 -24.96
CA GLY A 322 -13.31 -11.03 -25.22
C GLY A 322 -14.40 -12.09 -25.09
N HIS A 323 -15.68 -11.71 -25.12
CA HIS A 323 -16.82 -12.65 -25.00
C HIS A 323 -17.03 -13.40 -26.32
N LEU A 324 -16.13 -14.35 -26.61
CA LEU A 324 -16.02 -15.04 -27.90
C LEU A 324 -17.28 -15.83 -28.26
N ASP A 325 -18.00 -16.38 -27.28
CA ASP A 325 -19.26 -17.08 -27.45
C ASP A 325 -20.36 -16.15 -27.99
N ILE A 326 -20.44 -14.92 -27.49
CA ILE A 326 -21.33 -13.86 -27.98
C ILE A 326 -20.89 -13.41 -29.38
N VAL A 327 -19.59 -13.19 -29.60
CA VAL A 327 -19.05 -12.82 -30.91
C VAL A 327 -19.42 -13.87 -31.97
N LYS A 328 -19.22 -15.16 -31.67
CA LYS A 328 -19.60 -16.27 -32.55
C LYS A 328 -21.10 -16.26 -32.85
N PHE A 329 -21.93 -16.04 -31.83
CA PHE A 329 -23.37 -15.99 -31.99
C PHE A 329 -23.82 -14.82 -32.88
N LEU A 330 -23.34 -13.60 -32.61
CA LEU A 330 -23.71 -12.40 -33.36
C LEU A 330 -23.26 -12.49 -34.82
N VAL A 331 -22.02 -12.90 -35.08
CA VAL A 331 -21.50 -13.12 -36.45
C VAL A 331 -22.29 -14.23 -37.15
N GLY A 332 -22.64 -15.30 -36.44
CA GLY A 332 -23.50 -16.37 -36.96
C GLY A 332 -24.95 -15.92 -37.26
N ARG A 333 -25.38 -14.77 -36.74
CA ARG A 333 -26.68 -14.13 -37.02
C ARG A 333 -26.58 -12.99 -38.03
N GLY A 334 -25.42 -12.76 -38.63
CA GLY A 334 -25.23 -11.80 -39.73
C GLY A 334 -24.58 -10.47 -39.35
N ALA A 335 -24.06 -10.32 -38.12
CA ALA A 335 -23.31 -9.12 -37.73
C ALA A 335 -22.07 -8.91 -38.62
N ASP A 336 -21.89 -7.69 -39.13
CA ASP A 336 -20.78 -7.35 -40.02
C ASP A 336 -19.49 -7.12 -39.23
N VAL A 337 -18.50 -8.00 -39.42
CA VAL A 337 -17.19 -7.90 -38.77
C VAL A 337 -16.34 -6.72 -39.29
N GLN A 338 -16.71 -6.12 -40.42
CA GLN A 338 -16.01 -5.00 -41.04
C GLN A 338 -16.62 -3.62 -40.73
N ALA A 339 -17.78 -3.58 -40.06
CA ALA A 339 -18.46 -2.33 -39.73
C ALA A 339 -17.58 -1.37 -38.90
N ASP A 340 -17.84 -0.07 -39.08
CA ASP A 340 -17.17 1.02 -38.36
C ASP A 340 -15.62 0.95 -38.51
N ASP A 341 -15.14 0.69 -39.73
CA ASP A 341 -13.69 0.56 -40.03
C ASP A 341 -13.04 -0.59 -39.23
N ASN A 342 -13.63 -1.80 -39.31
CA ASN A 342 -13.24 -2.99 -38.56
C ASN A 342 -13.16 -2.75 -37.03
N ARG A 343 -14.07 -1.96 -36.47
CA ARG A 343 -13.96 -1.58 -35.06
C ARG A 343 -13.98 -2.77 -34.11
N ALA A 344 -14.64 -3.86 -34.49
CA ALA A 344 -14.61 -5.13 -33.77
C ALA A 344 -13.17 -5.67 -33.61
N LEU A 345 -12.42 -5.79 -34.71
CA LEU A 345 -11.02 -6.24 -34.71
C LEU A 345 -10.12 -5.23 -34.00
N ARG A 346 -10.31 -3.92 -34.26
CA ARG A 346 -9.60 -2.84 -33.58
C ARG A 346 -9.75 -2.93 -32.06
N ASN A 347 -10.97 -3.13 -31.57
CA ASN A 347 -11.23 -3.30 -30.13
C ASN A 347 -10.59 -4.58 -29.60
N ALA A 348 -10.70 -5.71 -30.31
CA ALA A 348 -10.08 -6.95 -29.88
C ALA A 348 -8.55 -6.82 -29.76
N LEU A 349 -7.88 -6.19 -30.73
CA LEU A 349 -6.45 -5.87 -30.69
C LEU A 349 -6.12 -4.93 -29.53
N ARG A 350 -6.84 -3.80 -29.45
CA ARG A 350 -6.66 -2.78 -28.41
C ARG A 350 -6.72 -3.40 -27.02
N TYR A 351 -7.65 -4.34 -26.81
CA TYR A 351 -7.91 -4.99 -25.51
C TYR A 351 -7.23 -6.34 -25.30
N GLY A 352 -6.43 -6.82 -26.26
CA GLY A 352 -5.60 -8.01 -26.10
C GLY A 352 -6.37 -9.33 -26.25
N GLN A 353 -7.50 -9.33 -26.95
CA GLN A 353 -8.41 -10.47 -27.04
C GLN A 353 -8.03 -11.39 -28.20
N ILE A 354 -6.96 -12.18 -28.04
CA ILE A 354 -6.31 -12.96 -29.10
C ILE A 354 -7.28 -13.93 -29.80
N GLU A 355 -8.05 -14.71 -29.03
CA GLU A 355 -8.98 -15.69 -29.62
C GLU A 355 -10.15 -15.03 -30.36
N THR A 356 -10.58 -13.85 -29.90
CA THR A 356 -11.53 -13.01 -30.64
C THR A 356 -10.91 -12.49 -31.93
N MET A 357 -9.67 -11.98 -31.90
CA MET A 357 -8.98 -11.55 -33.12
C MET A 357 -8.84 -12.70 -34.12
N ARG A 358 -8.46 -13.89 -33.65
CA ARG A 358 -8.35 -15.10 -34.48
C ARG A 358 -9.68 -15.41 -35.17
N TYR A 359 -10.78 -15.38 -34.42
CA TYR A 359 -12.10 -15.62 -34.97
C TYR A 359 -12.50 -14.55 -36.01
N LEU A 360 -12.32 -13.26 -35.69
CA LEU A 360 -12.68 -12.15 -36.59
C LEU A 360 -11.90 -12.20 -37.91
N LEU A 361 -10.60 -12.46 -37.86
CA LEU A 361 -9.76 -12.60 -39.05
C LEU A 361 -10.20 -13.77 -39.93
N ASN A 362 -10.56 -14.91 -39.33
CA ASN A 362 -11.10 -16.05 -40.06
C ASN A 362 -12.48 -15.78 -40.68
N ASN A 363 -13.19 -14.75 -40.21
CA ASN A 363 -14.50 -14.33 -40.73
C ASN A 363 -14.41 -13.06 -41.58
N GLY A 364 -13.23 -12.70 -42.07
CA GLY A 364 -13.07 -11.71 -43.14
C GLY A 364 -12.71 -10.29 -42.70
N SER A 365 -12.33 -10.03 -41.44
CA SER A 365 -11.80 -8.70 -41.08
C SER A 365 -10.55 -8.34 -41.91
N ASP A 366 -10.57 -7.14 -42.51
CA ASP A 366 -9.43 -6.57 -43.26
C ASP A 366 -8.25 -6.16 -42.35
N ILE A 367 -7.06 -6.63 -42.70
CA ILE A 367 -5.80 -6.35 -42.00
C ILE A 367 -5.02 -5.19 -42.62
N ASN A 368 -5.40 -4.71 -43.81
CA ASN A 368 -4.67 -3.68 -44.55
C ASN A 368 -5.00 -2.25 -44.07
N LEU A 369 -5.85 -2.11 -43.07
CA LEU A 369 -6.17 -0.85 -42.42
C LEU A 369 -5.01 -0.39 -41.51
N ASN A 370 -5.00 0.91 -41.17
CA ASN A 370 -4.03 1.45 -40.23
C ASN A 370 -4.46 1.16 -38.78
N PHE A 371 -3.77 0.27 -38.08
CA PHE A 371 -4.01 -0.09 -36.67
C PHE A 371 -3.06 0.60 -35.67
N ASN A 372 -2.35 1.67 -36.06
CA ASN A 372 -1.31 2.30 -35.25
C ASN A 372 -1.80 2.71 -33.85
N GLN A 373 -3.00 3.28 -33.76
CA GLN A 373 -3.57 3.72 -32.48
C GLN A 373 -3.87 2.54 -31.54
N GLU A 374 -4.46 1.48 -32.08
CA GLU A 374 -4.77 0.27 -31.32
C GLU A 374 -3.50 -0.43 -30.84
N ILE A 375 -2.49 -0.55 -31.71
CA ILE A 375 -1.18 -1.10 -31.38
C ILE A 375 -0.52 -0.28 -30.28
N LYS A 376 -0.45 1.05 -30.44
CA LYS A 376 0.09 1.97 -29.42
C LYS A 376 -0.59 1.80 -28.07
N TYR A 377 -1.92 1.71 -28.06
CA TYR A 377 -2.67 1.49 -26.82
C TYR A 377 -2.39 0.11 -26.22
N ALA A 378 -2.34 -0.95 -27.03
CA ALA A 378 -2.03 -2.30 -26.59
C ALA A 378 -0.62 -2.40 -25.97
N LEU A 379 0.38 -1.77 -26.59
CA LEU A 379 1.75 -1.69 -26.08
C LEU A 379 1.81 -0.97 -24.72
N ASN A 380 1.16 0.20 -24.59
CA ASN A 380 1.11 0.95 -23.33
C ASN A 380 0.45 0.17 -22.19
N ASN A 381 -0.41 -0.81 -22.50
CA ASN A 381 -1.09 -1.66 -21.53
C ASN A 381 -0.48 -3.09 -21.46
N ARG A 382 0.75 -3.28 -21.94
CA ARG A 382 1.49 -4.56 -21.89
C ARG A 382 0.79 -5.74 -22.58
N ARG A 383 -0.04 -5.47 -23.59
CA ARG A 383 -0.77 -6.49 -24.38
C ARG A 383 0.08 -7.00 -25.55
N TYR A 384 1.30 -7.44 -25.26
CA TYR A 384 2.32 -7.72 -26.26
C TYR A 384 1.97 -8.92 -27.16
N GLU A 385 1.36 -9.96 -26.60
CA GLU A 385 0.98 -11.17 -27.36
C GLU A 385 -0.05 -10.88 -28.44
N ALA A 386 -1.01 -9.99 -28.19
CA ALA A 386 -1.99 -9.58 -29.19
C ALA A 386 -1.36 -8.75 -30.32
N VAL A 387 -0.38 -7.90 -29.99
CA VAL A 387 0.39 -7.14 -30.99
C VAL A 387 1.26 -8.08 -31.82
N ALA A 388 1.95 -9.03 -31.18
CA ALA A 388 2.70 -10.07 -31.88
C ALA A 388 1.78 -10.85 -32.82
N TYR A 389 0.62 -11.30 -32.32
CA TYR A 389 -0.39 -12.00 -33.11
C TYR A 389 -0.85 -11.19 -34.33
N ALA A 390 -1.12 -9.89 -34.17
CA ALA A 390 -1.45 -9.00 -35.29
C ALA A 390 -0.34 -8.93 -36.35
N PHE A 391 0.91 -8.84 -35.92
CA PHE A 391 2.07 -8.81 -36.81
C PHE A 391 2.28 -10.13 -37.56
N GLU A 392 2.08 -11.29 -36.93
CA GLU A 392 2.16 -12.58 -37.66
C GLU A 392 1.08 -12.69 -38.75
N ARG A 393 -0.02 -11.95 -38.60
CA ARG A 393 -1.11 -11.88 -39.57
C ARG A 393 -0.92 -10.80 -40.63
N GLY A 394 0.19 -10.07 -40.60
CA GLY A 394 0.55 -9.09 -41.64
C GLY A 394 0.07 -7.67 -41.39
N VAL A 395 -0.42 -7.34 -40.19
CA VAL A 395 -0.75 -5.96 -39.81
C VAL A 395 0.52 -5.10 -39.79
N ILE A 396 0.50 -3.96 -40.47
CA ILE A 396 1.66 -3.06 -40.58
C ILE A 396 1.52 -1.91 -39.56
N TYR A 397 2.63 -1.56 -38.89
CA TYR A 397 2.73 -0.43 -37.97
C TYR A 397 3.62 0.68 -38.56
N CYS A 398 3.04 1.87 -38.79
CA CYS A 398 3.65 2.95 -39.58
C CYS A 398 4.06 4.22 -38.79
N ASP A 399 3.81 4.31 -37.48
CA ASP A 399 4.08 5.54 -36.68
C ASP A 399 5.54 5.67 -36.24
N GLU A 400 5.98 6.91 -35.94
CA GLU A 400 7.34 7.24 -35.46
C GLU A 400 7.70 6.44 -34.21
N LYS A 401 8.61 5.51 -34.48
CA LYS A 401 9.10 4.43 -33.63
C LYS A 401 10.02 5.00 -32.57
N HIS A 402 9.97 4.46 -31.35
CA HIS A 402 11.15 4.07 -30.55
C HIS A 402 10.79 3.81 -29.09
N ASP A 403 9.97 4.65 -28.45
CA ASP A 403 9.88 4.63 -26.98
C ASP A 403 9.06 3.46 -26.41
N GLN A 404 8.01 3.02 -27.09
CA GLN A 404 7.20 1.87 -26.66
C GLN A 404 7.85 0.53 -27.01
N ILE A 405 8.66 0.50 -28.06
CA ILE A 405 9.49 -0.66 -28.43
C ILE A 405 10.67 -0.78 -27.46
N LYS A 406 11.33 0.36 -27.13
CA LYS A 406 12.30 0.44 -26.03
C LYS A 406 11.68 -0.02 -24.72
N GLN A 407 10.42 0.32 -24.46
CA GLN A 407 9.70 -0.14 -23.27
C GLN A 407 9.44 -1.65 -23.30
N ALA A 408 8.92 -2.21 -24.40
CA ALA A 408 8.76 -3.65 -24.55
C ALA A 408 10.08 -4.43 -24.40
N LEU A 409 11.19 -3.85 -24.85
CA LEU A 409 12.54 -4.39 -24.67
C LEU A 409 13.08 -4.20 -23.24
N ARG A 410 12.72 -3.12 -22.55
CA ARG A 410 12.97 -2.96 -21.10
C ARG A 410 12.18 -3.97 -20.28
N ASP A 411 10.99 -4.33 -20.76
CA ASP A 411 10.08 -5.30 -20.13
C ASP A 411 10.38 -6.75 -20.58
N GLU A 412 11.52 -7.01 -21.22
CA GLU A 412 12.00 -8.35 -21.64
C GLU A 412 11.03 -9.15 -22.53
N ASN A 413 10.15 -8.46 -23.29
CA ASN A 413 9.21 -9.14 -24.19
C ASN A 413 9.85 -9.46 -25.55
N TYR A 414 10.66 -10.52 -25.57
CA TYR A 414 11.45 -10.96 -26.71
C TYR A 414 10.63 -11.40 -27.94
N ILE A 415 9.41 -11.90 -27.72
CA ILE A 415 8.49 -12.30 -28.81
C ILE A 415 8.13 -11.08 -29.65
N LEU A 416 7.77 -9.99 -29.00
CA LEU A 416 7.42 -8.75 -29.67
C LEU A 416 8.66 -8.05 -30.26
N ALA A 417 9.81 -8.11 -29.57
CA ALA A 417 11.08 -7.62 -30.10
C ALA A 417 11.45 -8.26 -31.46
N ARG A 418 11.20 -9.57 -31.61
CA ARG A 418 11.42 -10.29 -32.87
C ARG A 418 10.59 -9.74 -34.03
N TYR A 419 9.33 -9.36 -33.78
CA TYR A 419 8.45 -8.79 -34.81
C TYR A 419 8.86 -7.38 -35.20
N PHE A 420 9.29 -6.58 -34.24
CA PHE A 420 9.81 -5.25 -34.53
C PHE A 420 11.06 -5.30 -35.43
N VAL A 421 11.97 -6.25 -35.20
CA VAL A 421 13.18 -6.43 -36.03
C VAL A 421 12.85 -6.84 -37.47
N ARG A 422 11.79 -7.61 -37.70
CA ARG A 422 11.31 -7.93 -39.06
C ARG A 422 10.80 -6.70 -39.82
N GLY A 423 10.44 -5.62 -39.13
CA GLY A 423 9.97 -4.37 -39.74
C GLY A 423 11.12 -3.40 -40.03
N ASN A 424 11.99 -3.71 -41.02
CA ASN A 424 13.05 -2.85 -41.58
C ASN A 424 13.41 -1.64 -40.68
N PHE A 425 14.11 -1.88 -39.58
CA PHE A 425 14.74 -0.79 -38.83
C PHE A 425 15.90 -0.20 -39.62
N ASP A 426 16.19 1.07 -39.35
CA ASP A 426 17.45 1.65 -39.77
C ASP A 426 18.63 1.01 -39.00
N GLU A 427 19.80 1.03 -39.63
CA GLU A 427 20.99 0.34 -39.15
C GLU A 427 21.41 0.79 -37.73
N ASN A 428 21.21 2.07 -37.41
CA ASN A 428 21.53 2.69 -36.13
C ASN A 428 20.71 2.09 -34.97
N THR A 429 19.44 1.78 -35.19
CA THR A 429 18.58 1.21 -34.15
C THR A 429 18.99 -0.23 -33.84
N ASN A 430 19.31 -1.02 -34.87
CA ASN A 430 19.78 -2.39 -34.70
C ASN A 430 21.10 -2.43 -33.91
N GLN A 431 22.01 -1.51 -34.21
CA GLN A 431 23.27 -1.32 -33.49
C GLN A 431 23.05 -0.96 -32.01
N CYS A 432 22.17 0.00 -31.72
CA CYS A 432 21.85 0.37 -30.34
C CYS A 432 21.30 -0.79 -29.50
N GLN A 433 20.45 -1.64 -30.11
CA GLN A 433 19.87 -2.79 -29.41
C GLN A 433 20.91 -3.87 -29.11
N PHE A 434 21.81 -4.13 -30.06
CA PHE A 434 22.92 -5.04 -29.86
C PHE A 434 23.87 -4.57 -28.76
N ASP A 435 24.24 -3.30 -28.75
CA ASP A 435 25.12 -2.76 -27.70
C ASP A 435 24.45 -2.86 -26.32
N ARG A 436 23.13 -2.67 -26.24
CA ARG A 436 22.37 -2.85 -24.99
C ARG A 436 22.35 -4.32 -24.58
N ALA A 437 22.10 -5.24 -25.51
CA ALA A 437 22.09 -6.67 -25.25
C ALA A 437 23.46 -7.16 -24.74
N CYS A 438 24.56 -6.67 -25.33
CA CYS A 438 25.92 -6.94 -24.88
C CYS A 438 26.18 -6.43 -23.45
N ARG A 439 25.70 -5.23 -23.08
CA ARG A 439 25.85 -4.69 -21.71
C ARG A 439 25.02 -5.42 -20.65
N LYS A 440 23.94 -6.09 -21.07
CA LYS A 440 22.96 -6.72 -20.18
C LYS A 440 23.08 -8.24 -20.17
N ASN A 441 24.11 -8.79 -20.81
CA ASN A 441 24.35 -10.21 -20.91
C ASN A 441 23.18 -10.99 -21.57
N ASP A 442 22.48 -10.37 -22.52
CA ASP A 442 21.30 -10.95 -23.20
C ASP A 442 21.73 -11.79 -24.42
N LEU A 443 22.14 -13.02 -24.14
CA LEU A 443 22.63 -13.94 -25.15
C LEU A 443 21.62 -14.23 -26.27
N LYS A 444 20.33 -14.33 -25.96
CA LYS A 444 19.29 -14.67 -26.95
C LYS A 444 19.14 -13.56 -27.98
N MET A 445 19.12 -12.31 -27.52
CA MET A 445 19.05 -11.15 -28.41
C MET A 445 20.33 -11.00 -29.23
N VAL A 446 21.51 -11.17 -28.60
CA VAL A 446 22.81 -11.11 -29.30
C VAL A 446 22.88 -12.17 -30.41
N ARG A 447 22.54 -13.43 -30.11
CA ARG A 447 22.50 -14.52 -31.11
C ARG A 447 21.63 -14.15 -32.30
N TYR A 448 20.39 -13.73 -32.03
CA TYR A 448 19.43 -13.40 -33.08
C TYR A 448 19.88 -12.21 -33.94
N LEU A 449 20.36 -11.12 -33.34
CA LEU A 449 20.81 -9.93 -34.07
C LEU A 449 22.04 -10.24 -34.93
N VAL A 450 23.01 -10.99 -34.41
CA VAL A 450 24.20 -11.40 -35.16
C VAL A 450 23.85 -12.33 -36.32
N GLU A 451 22.93 -13.27 -36.13
CA GLU A 451 22.58 -14.26 -37.16
C GLU A 451 21.67 -13.71 -38.26
N ASN A 452 20.80 -12.75 -37.95
CA ASN A 452 19.72 -12.33 -38.85
C ASN A 452 19.83 -10.88 -39.34
N VAL A 453 20.57 -10.02 -38.64
CA VAL A 453 20.56 -8.57 -38.89
C VAL A 453 21.97 -8.03 -39.17
N MET A 454 22.93 -8.36 -38.31
CA MET A 454 24.31 -7.86 -38.40
C MET A 454 25.12 -8.73 -39.35
N LYS A 455 25.16 -8.30 -40.61
CA LYS A 455 25.92 -9.00 -41.65
C LYS A 455 27.43 -8.75 -41.55
N ASP A 456 27.85 -7.71 -40.83
CA ASP A 456 29.25 -7.34 -40.67
C ASP A 456 29.84 -7.90 -39.37
N SER A 457 30.90 -8.71 -39.50
CA SER A 457 31.64 -9.30 -38.38
C SER A 457 32.45 -8.29 -37.57
N SER A 458 32.70 -7.09 -38.09
CA SER A 458 33.45 -6.02 -37.40
C SER A 458 32.79 -5.57 -36.09
N ARG A 459 31.46 -5.69 -36.00
CA ARG A 459 30.69 -5.32 -34.80
C ARG A 459 30.86 -6.32 -33.65
N ASN A 460 31.26 -7.56 -33.94
CA ASN A 460 31.42 -8.61 -32.93
C ASN A 460 32.55 -8.26 -31.95
N GLU A 461 33.65 -7.68 -32.43
CA GLU A 461 34.75 -7.19 -31.58
C GLU A 461 34.27 -6.10 -30.61
N PHE A 462 33.52 -5.12 -31.11
CA PHE A 462 32.97 -4.06 -30.26
C PHE A 462 32.01 -4.63 -29.21
N GLY A 463 31.10 -5.52 -29.62
CA GLY A 463 30.20 -6.23 -28.72
C GLY A 463 30.94 -7.01 -27.64
N PHE A 464 32.04 -7.67 -27.99
CA PHE A 464 32.89 -8.41 -27.06
C PHE A 464 33.55 -7.51 -26.01
N LYS A 465 34.19 -6.40 -26.42
CA LYS A 465 34.78 -5.41 -25.48
C LYS A 465 33.75 -4.82 -24.53
N VAL A 466 32.56 -4.48 -25.05
CA VAL A 466 31.45 -3.96 -24.23
C VAL A 466 31.00 -5.02 -23.22
N SER A 467 30.98 -6.29 -23.60
CA SER A 467 30.58 -7.39 -22.72
C SER A 467 31.58 -7.61 -21.59
N ILE A 468 32.89 -7.58 -21.86
CA ILE A 468 33.95 -7.67 -20.84
C ILE A 468 33.80 -6.54 -19.82
N LYS A 469 33.74 -5.29 -20.28
CA LYS A 469 33.65 -4.11 -19.41
C LYS A 469 32.44 -4.12 -18.47
N ASN A 470 31.37 -4.82 -18.84
CA ASN A 470 30.12 -4.87 -18.07
C ASN A 470 29.88 -6.23 -17.38
N GLY A 471 30.88 -7.12 -17.31
CA GLY A 471 30.71 -8.40 -16.61
C GLY A 471 29.77 -9.40 -17.31
N SER A 472 29.56 -9.29 -18.62
CA SER A 472 28.60 -10.10 -19.37
C SER A 472 29.19 -11.42 -19.88
N LEU A 473 29.30 -12.41 -18.98
CA LEU A 473 30.01 -13.68 -19.20
C LEU A 473 29.46 -14.52 -20.36
N GLU A 474 28.15 -14.77 -20.45
CA GLU A 474 27.60 -15.68 -21.48
C GLU A 474 27.71 -15.07 -22.88
N VAL A 475 27.61 -13.74 -22.98
CA VAL A 475 27.83 -13.03 -24.25
C VAL A 475 29.31 -13.07 -24.66
N CYS A 476 30.24 -12.93 -23.70
CA CYS A 476 31.67 -13.13 -23.95
C CYS A 476 31.96 -14.53 -24.50
N GLN A 477 31.46 -15.57 -23.85
CA GLN A 477 31.61 -16.97 -24.29
C GLN A 477 31.07 -17.18 -25.71
N TYR A 478 29.89 -16.64 -26.01
CA TYR A 478 29.30 -16.74 -27.35
C TYR A 478 30.17 -16.12 -28.44
N PHE A 479 30.76 -14.97 -28.18
CA PHE A 479 31.65 -14.31 -29.13
C PHE A 479 32.92 -15.13 -29.37
N ILE A 480 33.48 -15.75 -28.33
CA ILE A 480 34.62 -16.67 -28.41
C ILE A 480 34.25 -17.94 -29.19
N GLU A 481 33.09 -18.56 -28.91
CA GLU A 481 32.57 -19.73 -29.64
C GLU A 481 32.42 -19.45 -31.15
N ARG A 482 32.16 -18.20 -31.52
CA ARG A 482 32.08 -17.75 -32.93
C ARG A 482 33.43 -17.54 -33.60
N GLY A 483 34.54 -17.80 -32.90
CA GLY A 483 35.89 -17.72 -33.45
C GLY A 483 36.55 -16.34 -33.27
N LEU A 484 36.10 -15.51 -32.34
CA LEU A 484 36.88 -14.34 -31.92
C LEU A 484 38.14 -14.80 -31.19
N ASN A 485 39.31 -14.42 -31.70
CA ASN A 485 40.59 -14.75 -31.09
C ASN A 485 40.87 -13.82 -29.92
N ILE A 486 41.06 -14.39 -28.74
CA ILE A 486 41.25 -13.63 -27.50
C ILE A 486 42.57 -12.82 -27.51
N ASN A 487 43.57 -13.31 -28.26
CA ASN A 487 44.90 -12.71 -28.37
C ASN A 487 44.93 -11.46 -29.26
N ASP A 488 43.88 -11.19 -30.03
CA ASP A 488 43.75 -9.95 -30.79
C ASP A 488 43.47 -8.74 -29.87
N PHE A 489 43.15 -8.98 -28.58
CA PHE A 489 42.73 -7.96 -27.62
C PHE A 489 43.77 -7.66 -26.54
N LYS A 490 44.72 -6.78 -26.87
CA LYS A 490 45.81 -6.36 -25.96
C LYS A 490 45.36 -5.79 -24.60
N GLU A 491 44.11 -5.31 -24.49
CA GLU A 491 43.53 -4.71 -23.27
C GLU A 491 42.52 -5.62 -22.55
N GLY A 492 42.33 -6.87 -23.00
CA GLY A 492 41.29 -7.77 -22.48
C GLY A 492 41.40 -8.04 -20.98
N ILE A 493 42.61 -8.33 -20.48
CA ILE A 493 42.90 -8.55 -19.05
C ILE A 493 42.62 -7.28 -18.24
N LYS A 494 43.08 -6.12 -18.72
CA LYS A 494 42.83 -4.82 -18.08
C LYS A 494 41.32 -4.53 -17.97
N LEU A 495 40.56 -4.72 -19.05
CA LEU A 495 39.10 -4.49 -19.05
C LEU A 495 38.36 -5.47 -18.12
N ALA A 496 38.84 -6.71 -18.00
CA ALA A 496 38.28 -7.68 -17.07
C ALA A 496 38.52 -7.27 -15.61
N CYS A 497 39.73 -6.80 -15.28
CA CYS A 497 40.02 -6.22 -13.97
C CYS A 497 39.18 -4.96 -13.70
N GLU A 498 39.08 -4.01 -14.65
CA GLU A 498 38.21 -2.82 -14.50
C GLU A 498 36.73 -3.19 -14.27
N SER A 499 36.26 -4.31 -14.83
CA SER A 499 34.88 -4.78 -14.63
C SER A 499 34.63 -5.40 -13.24
N GLY A 500 35.68 -5.81 -12.53
CA GLY A 500 35.60 -6.57 -11.28
C GLY A 500 35.10 -8.02 -11.44
N SER A 501 34.98 -8.53 -12.67
CA SER A 501 34.48 -9.89 -12.93
C SER A 501 35.62 -10.91 -12.93
N LEU A 502 35.78 -11.61 -11.81
CA LEU A 502 36.75 -12.71 -11.66
C LEU A 502 36.51 -13.84 -12.66
N ASP A 503 35.25 -14.16 -12.97
CA ASP A 503 34.89 -15.24 -13.91
C ASP A 503 35.31 -14.91 -15.35
N ILE A 504 35.21 -13.65 -15.76
CA ILE A 504 35.69 -13.22 -17.07
C ILE A 504 37.22 -13.20 -17.09
N LEU A 505 37.86 -12.77 -16.01
CA LEU A 505 39.32 -12.80 -15.91
C LEU A 505 39.85 -14.25 -16.02
N LYS A 506 39.25 -15.20 -15.28
CA LYS A 506 39.56 -16.63 -15.38
C LYS A 506 39.31 -17.16 -16.79
N LEU A 507 38.15 -16.86 -17.38
CA LEU A 507 37.83 -17.26 -18.76
C LEU A 507 38.89 -16.77 -19.75
N ILE A 508 39.35 -15.53 -19.62
CA ILE A 508 40.36 -14.95 -20.51
C ILE A 508 41.71 -15.65 -20.33
N ILE A 509 42.14 -15.89 -19.08
CA ILE A 509 43.40 -16.57 -18.75
C ILE A 509 43.37 -18.04 -19.21
N ASP A 510 42.31 -18.79 -18.91
CA ASP A 510 42.15 -20.21 -19.23
C ASP A 510 42.18 -20.47 -20.75
N LEU A 511 41.75 -19.50 -21.55
CA LEU A 511 41.76 -19.59 -23.01
C LEU A 511 43.11 -19.24 -23.64
N GLY A 512 44.16 -19.08 -22.84
CA GLY A 512 45.52 -18.85 -23.30
C GLY A 512 45.78 -17.42 -23.75
N ALA A 513 45.08 -16.44 -23.16
CA ALA A 513 45.49 -15.04 -23.25
C ALA A 513 46.90 -14.94 -22.68
N ASP A 514 47.88 -14.81 -23.57
CA ASP A 514 49.28 -14.78 -23.18
C ASP A 514 49.56 -13.46 -22.43
N ILE A 515 49.79 -13.60 -21.12
CA ILE A 515 50.20 -12.51 -20.24
C ILE A 515 51.55 -11.93 -20.75
N GLU A 516 52.38 -12.75 -21.40
CA GLU A 516 53.71 -12.42 -21.92
C GLU A 516 53.74 -11.95 -23.39
N GLU A 517 52.82 -12.31 -24.31
CA GLU A 517 52.89 -11.95 -25.76
C GLU A 517 52.53 -10.48 -26.09
N ASN A 518 52.52 -9.59 -25.09
CA ASN A 518 52.82 -8.17 -25.30
C ASN A 518 54.36 -7.94 -25.39
N LYS A 519 55.05 -8.88 -26.05
CA LYS A 519 56.52 -9.11 -26.14
C LYS A 519 57.24 -8.20 -27.17
N ILE A 520 57.14 -6.88 -27.05
CA ILE A 520 58.21 -5.96 -27.56
C ILE A 520 59.29 -5.70 -26.49
N VAL A 521 59.15 -6.29 -25.30
CA VAL A 521 60.17 -6.26 -24.25
C VAL A 521 60.67 -7.69 -24.00
N ALA A 522 61.40 -8.26 -24.98
CA ALA A 522 62.11 -9.52 -24.78
C ALA A 522 63.30 -9.70 -25.75
N LEU A 523 64.50 -9.43 -25.24
CA LEU A 523 65.78 -10.07 -25.58
C LEU A 523 66.56 -10.08 -24.25
N SER A 524 67.28 -11.08 -23.78
CA SER A 524 67.54 -12.45 -24.24
C SER A 524 68.29 -13.17 -23.11
N SER A 525 67.88 -14.42 -22.83
CA SER A 525 68.68 -15.58 -22.43
C SER A 525 69.55 -15.56 -21.15
N ALA A 526 69.18 -16.47 -20.24
CA ALA A 526 69.94 -17.24 -19.22
C ALA A 526 69.28 -17.07 -17.84
N CYS A 527 68.92 -18.07 -17.03
CA CYS A 527 69.13 -19.51 -17.00
C CYS A 527 68.17 -20.09 -15.92
N PHE A 528 67.58 -21.26 -16.20
CA PHE A 528 67.19 -22.34 -15.28
C PHE A 528 66.83 -22.02 -13.80
N ASN A 529 65.60 -22.31 -13.40
CA ASN A 529 65.23 -23.56 -12.75
C ASN A 529 63.71 -23.64 -12.52
N GLU A 530 63.22 -24.87 -12.37
CA GLU A 530 61.85 -25.23 -11.99
C GLU A 530 61.41 -24.44 -10.74
N ASN A 531 60.17 -23.92 -10.75
CA ASN A 531 59.54 -23.03 -9.76
C ASN A 531 60.08 -21.59 -9.75
N GLY A 532 59.20 -20.61 -10.02
CA GLY A 532 59.48 -19.18 -9.84
C GLY A 532 59.05 -18.35 -11.04
N VAL A 533 57.87 -17.72 -10.94
CA VAL A 533 57.42 -16.65 -11.83
C VAL A 533 57.98 -15.35 -11.24
N ASP A 534 58.74 -14.59 -12.01
CA ASP A 534 59.20 -13.25 -11.61
C ASP A 534 58.25 -12.21 -12.24
N LEU A 535 57.47 -11.52 -11.38
CA LEU A 535 56.29 -10.70 -11.72
C LEU A 535 56.56 -9.18 -11.71
N ASN A 536 57.82 -8.77 -11.54
CA ASN A 536 58.18 -7.52 -10.87
C ASN A 536 58.25 -6.24 -11.74
N TYR A 537 57.35 -6.05 -12.71
CA TYR A 537 57.19 -4.71 -13.31
C TYR A 537 55.78 -4.35 -13.84
N HIS A 538 54.95 -5.35 -14.17
CA HIS A 538 53.60 -5.13 -14.71
C HIS A 538 52.49 -5.82 -13.91
N GLY A 539 52.80 -6.87 -13.14
CA GLY A 539 51.91 -7.39 -12.10
C GLY A 539 51.61 -6.33 -11.05
N GLU A 540 52.62 -5.54 -10.67
CA GLU A 540 52.50 -4.40 -9.76
C GLU A 540 51.43 -3.39 -10.24
N LYS A 541 51.36 -3.05 -11.54
CA LYS A 541 50.36 -2.09 -12.06
C LYS A 541 48.92 -2.61 -11.98
N VAL A 542 48.74 -3.91 -12.20
CA VAL A 542 47.43 -4.57 -12.12
C VAL A 542 47.00 -4.68 -10.65
N LEU A 543 47.93 -5.02 -9.77
CA LEU A 543 47.74 -5.02 -8.32
C LEU A 543 47.37 -3.63 -7.80
N ILE A 544 48.09 -2.58 -8.21
CA ILE A 544 47.77 -1.18 -7.88
C ILE A 544 46.37 -0.81 -8.36
N SER A 545 45.99 -1.15 -9.59
CA SER A 545 44.65 -0.84 -10.10
C SER A 545 43.55 -1.59 -9.34
N ALA A 546 43.79 -2.84 -8.94
CA ALA A 546 42.86 -3.61 -8.12
C ALA A 546 42.71 -3.01 -6.70
N ILE A 547 43.80 -2.50 -6.12
CA ILE A 547 43.82 -1.77 -4.84
C ILE A 547 43.07 -0.44 -4.96
N GLU A 548 43.35 0.38 -5.97
CA GLU A 548 42.66 1.66 -6.23
C GLU A 548 41.14 1.48 -6.43
N ASN A 549 40.70 0.33 -6.95
CA ASN A 549 39.30 0.00 -7.18
C ASN A 549 38.68 -0.87 -6.07
N TYR A 550 39.37 -1.11 -4.95
CA TYR A 550 38.90 -1.88 -3.79
C TYR A 550 38.45 -3.31 -4.10
N GLN A 551 39.10 -3.98 -5.05
CA GLN A 551 38.73 -5.32 -5.48
C GLN A 551 39.45 -6.40 -4.65
N LEU A 552 38.96 -6.66 -3.44
CA LEU A 552 39.62 -7.54 -2.46
C LEU A 552 39.94 -8.94 -2.99
N ASP A 553 38.98 -9.61 -3.63
CA ASP A 553 39.17 -10.96 -4.18
C ASP A 553 40.20 -10.98 -5.32
N THR A 554 40.22 -9.92 -6.15
CA THR A 554 41.20 -9.76 -7.23
C THR A 554 42.59 -9.50 -6.66
N VAL A 555 42.71 -8.65 -5.64
CA VAL A 555 43.97 -8.37 -4.93
C VAL A 555 44.51 -9.65 -4.31
N GLN A 556 43.68 -10.38 -3.56
CA GLN A 556 44.06 -11.65 -2.95
C GLN A 556 44.52 -12.67 -4.00
N PHE A 557 43.77 -12.83 -5.09
CA PHE A 557 44.13 -13.73 -6.17
C PHE A 557 45.49 -13.37 -6.79
N LEU A 558 45.74 -12.09 -7.07
CA LEU A 558 47.01 -11.62 -7.64
C LEU A 558 48.18 -11.83 -6.67
N VAL A 559 47.99 -11.60 -5.38
CA VAL A 559 48.99 -11.87 -4.33
C VAL A 559 49.26 -13.37 -4.21
N GLU A 560 48.23 -14.23 -4.24
CA GLU A 560 48.38 -15.69 -4.25
C GLU A 560 49.13 -16.20 -5.49
N GLN A 561 49.05 -15.49 -6.62
CA GLN A 561 49.85 -15.78 -7.82
C GLN A 561 51.31 -15.33 -7.72
N GLY A 562 51.72 -14.68 -6.62
CA GLY A 562 53.11 -14.30 -6.34
C GLY A 562 53.50 -12.90 -6.82
N VAL A 563 52.55 -12.00 -7.06
CA VAL A 563 52.85 -10.61 -7.49
C VAL A 563 53.44 -9.83 -6.31
N GLU A 564 54.72 -9.47 -6.39
CA GLU A 564 55.40 -8.64 -5.39
C GLU A 564 55.26 -7.14 -5.68
N MET A 565 55.43 -6.31 -4.65
CA MET A 565 55.53 -4.85 -4.78
C MET A 565 56.96 -4.38 -4.50
N GLU A 566 57.66 -3.88 -5.52
CA GLU A 566 59.07 -3.46 -5.39
C GLU A 566 59.27 -1.95 -5.13
N ALA A 567 58.26 -1.09 -5.34
CA ALA A 567 58.44 0.36 -5.32
C ALA A 567 57.86 1.05 -4.06
N GLU A 568 58.70 1.85 -3.38
CA GLU A 568 58.31 2.80 -2.34
C GLU A 568 57.26 3.79 -2.86
N LYS A 569 56.02 3.70 -2.34
CA LYS A 569 54.98 4.71 -2.57
C LYS A 569 54.16 4.90 -1.30
N GLU A 570 54.71 5.67 -0.39
CA GLU A 570 54.05 6.25 0.80
C GLU A 570 52.64 6.81 0.48
N SER A 571 52.45 7.33 -0.75
CA SER A 571 51.15 7.80 -1.26
C SER A 571 50.03 6.75 -1.27
N LEU A 572 50.34 5.46 -1.51
CA LEU A 572 49.32 4.41 -1.59
C LEU A 572 48.80 4.06 -0.20
N LEU A 573 49.70 3.95 0.80
CA LEU A 573 49.31 3.76 2.20
C LEU A 573 48.46 4.93 2.69
N ILE A 574 48.89 6.16 2.39
CA ILE A 574 48.13 7.38 2.72
C ILE A 574 46.73 7.36 2.08
N ASP A 575 46.60 6.97 0.82
CA ASP A 575 45.30 6.91 0.15
C ASP A 575 44.42 5.82 0.77
N VAL A 576 44.92 4.61 1.01
CA VAL A 576 44.13 3.54 1.66
C VAL A 576 43.73 3.92 3.10
N CYS A 577 44.61 4.59 3.85
CA CYS A 577 44.31 5.11 5.20
C CYS A 577 43.19 6.17 5.20
N LYS A 578 43.06 7.01 4.16
CA LYS A 578 41.95 7.99 4.04
C LYS A 578 40.59 7.33 3.84
N TYR A 579 40.54 6.12 3.27
CA TYR A 579 39.30 5.46 2.90
C TYR A 579 38.93 4.30 3.85
N GLY A 580 39.78 3.97 4.84
CA GLY A 580 39.41 3.19 6.03
C GLY A 580 39.32 1.68 5.87
N SER A 581 40.15 1.05 5.02
CA SER A 581 40.15 -0.42 4.88
C SER A 581 41.29 -1.07 5.68
N LEU A 582 41.00 -1.54 6.90
CA LEU A 582 41.98 -2.23 7.75
C LEU A 582 42.64 -3.41 7.02
N PHE A 583 41.86 -4.24 6.31
CA PHE A 583 42.39 -5.38 5.55
C PHE A 583 43.39 -4.97 4.45
N LEU A 584 43.12 -3.91 3.69
CA LEU A 584 44.07 -3.44 2.68
C LEU A 584 45.32 -2.82 3.34
N ILE A 585 45.17 -2.18 4.49
CA ILE A 585 46.29 -1.63 5.27
C ILE A 585 47.16 -2.77 5.82
N GLU A 586 46.56 -3.80 6.42
CA GLU A 586 47.26 -5.03 6.85
C GLU A 586 48.01 -5.65 5.67
N THR A 587 47.33 -5.82 4.54
CA THR A 587 47.94 -6.37 3.31
C THR A 587 49.14 -5.52 2.86
N LEU A 588 49.02 -4.19 2.84
CA LEU A 588 50.12 -3.30 2.46
C LEU A 588 51.30 -3.35 3.46
N VAL A 589 51.01 -3.42 4.76
CA VAL A 589 52.05 -3.53 5.81
C VAL A 589 52.75 -4.90 5.72
N ASP A 590 52.03 -5.99 5.47
CA ASP A 590 52.59 -7.33 5.28
C ASP A 590 53.41 -7.43 3.99
N LEU A 591 53.09 -6.62 2.97
CA LEU A 591 53.90 -6.44 1.75
C LEU A 591 55.14 -5.55 1.96
N GLY A 592 55.38 -5.05 3.18
CA GLY A 592 56.62 -4.35 3.56
C GLY A 592 56.63 -2.84 3.35
N VAL A 593 55.47 -2.19 3.26
CA VAL A 593 55.38 -0.71 3.15
C VAL A 593 55.82 -0.04 4.45
N ASP A 594 56.66 1.01 4.36
CA ASP A 594 57.13 1.79 5.53
C ASP A 594 56.00 2.58 6.21
N ILE A 595 55.87 2.38 7.53
CA ILE A 595 54.86 3.01 8.39
C ILE A 595 55.33 4.35 8.98
N HIS A 596 56.62 4.71 8.86
CA HIS A 596 57.22 5.91 9.45
C HIS A 596 57.19 7.15 8.53
N CYS A 597 56.39 7.12 7.47
CA CYS A 597 56.34 8.17 6.43
C CYS A 597 55.97 9.56 6.97
N GLU A 598 56.66 10.60 6.48
CA GLU A 598 56.36 12.05 6.59
C GLU A 598 55.61 12.50 7.87
N ASP A 599 56.27 12.53 9.03
CA ASP A 599 55.72 13.08 10.29
C ASP A 599 54.48 12.37 10.87
N GLY A 600 54.35 11.06 10.64
CA GLY A 600 53.31 10.23 11.26
C GLY A 600 51.91 10.44 10.68
N ILE A 601 51.80 10.75 9.38
CA ILE A 601 50.52 11.00 8.68
C ILE A 601 49.55 9.82 8.82
N ALA A 602 50.03 8.57 8.71
CA ALA A 602 49.16 7.39 8.87
C ALA A 602 48.51 7.34 10.26
N LEU A 603 49.30 7.59 11.32
CA LEU A 603 48.81 7.64 12.70
C LEU A 603 47.87 8.83 12.93
N ARG A 604 48.19 10.00 12.35
CA ARG A 604 47.32 11.17 12.39
C ARG A 604 45.98 10.91 11.70
N THR A 605 45.98 10.31 10.52
CA THR A 605 44.77 9.97 9.77
C THR A 605 43.92 8.95 10.52
N ALA A 606 44.53 7.98 11.21
CA ALA A 606 43.80 7.05 12.07
C ALA A 606 43.10 7.78 13.24
N ILE A 607 43.79 8.74 13.88
CA ILE A 607 43.24 9.58 14.95
C ILE A 607 42.13 10.50 14.41
N GLU A 608 42.30 11.10 13.23
CA GLU A 608 41.30 11.96 12.55
C GLU A 608 39.98 11.21 12.28
N HIS A 609 40.07 9.92 11.94
CA HIS A 609 38.89 9.08 11.71
C HIS A 609 38.33 8.44 13.00
N ALA A 610 38.91 8.76 14.16
CA ALA A 610 38.53 8.21 15.46
C ALA A 610 38.62 6.68 15.55
N ASP A 611 39.51 6.05 14.76
CA ASP A 611 39.66 4.60 14.67
C ASP A 611 40.71 4.08 15.67
N MET A 612 40.25 3.67 16.86
CA MET A 612 41.13 3.18 17.93
C MET A 612 41.86 1.89 17.54
N GLU A 613 41.21 0.97 16.82
CA GLU A 613 41.81 -0.32 16.43
C GLU A 613 42.98 -0.09 15.47
N LEU A 614 42.82 0.82 14.51
CA LEU A 614 43.90 1.20 13.60
C LEU A 614 45.01 1.97 14.32
N VAL A 615 44.69 2.84 15.29
CA VAL A 615 45.68 3.55 16.10
C VAL A 615 46.52 2.55 16.91
N GLU A 616 45.89 1.60 17.59
CA GLU A 616 46.59 0.54 18.34
C GLU A 616 47.49 -0.28 17.41
N TYR A 617 46.95 -0.73 16.27
CA TYR A 617 47.72 -1.50 15.29
C TYR A 617 48.96 -0.77 14.79
N LEU A 618 48.82 0.51 14.41
CA LEU A 618 49.95 1.33 13.94
C LEU A 618 51.00 1.54 15.03
N VAL A 619 50.57 1.79 16.27
CA VAL A 619 51.48 1.96 17.42
C VAL A 619 52.20 0.65 17.75
N GLU A 620 51.51 -0.49 17.75
CA GLU A 620 52.11 -1.82 17.95
C GLU A 620 53.16 -2.15 16.89
N ARG A 621 52.93 -1.71 15.64
CA ARG A 621 53.88 -1.90 14.52
C ARG A 621 55.03 -0.90 14.52
N GLY A 622 55.00 0.13 15.39
CA GLY A 622 56.13 1.03 15.65
C GLY A 622 55.88 2.51 15.33
N ALA A 623 54.66 2.94 15.03
CA ALA A 623 54.38 4.36 14.79
C ALA A 623 54.71 5.23 16.02
N ASP A 624 55.43 6.34 15.82
CA ASP A 624 55.86 7.21 16.90
C ASP A 624 54.74 8.16 17.36
N LEU A 625 54.21 7.91 18.56
CA LEU A 625 53.15 8.71 19.20
C LEU A 625 53.68 10.02 19.81
N HIS A 626 54.98 10.13 20.09
CA HIS A 626 55.54 11.28 20.81
C HIS A 626 55.81 12.48 19.90
N THR A 627 55.99 12.25 18.60
CA THR A 627 56.12 13.30 17.61
C THR A 627 54.79 14.06 17.46
N ASN A 628 54.77 15.34 17.86
CA ASN A 628 53.58 16.21 17.85
C ASN A 628 52.41 15.73 18.76
N ILE A 629 52.70 15.05 19.87
CA ILE A 629 51.68 14.49 20.77
C ILE A 629 50.62 15.50 21.24
N ASP A 630 51.00 16.77 21.45
CA ASP A 630 50.07 17.85 21.85
C ASP A 630 49.11 18.25 20.72
N LEU A 631 49.56 18.15 19.46
CA LEU A 631 48.71 18.37 18.28
C LEU A 631 47.75 17.19 18.10
N LEU A 632 48.24 15.96 18.27
CA LEU A 632 47.39 14.77 18.24
C LEU A 632 46.31 14.83 19.32
N LEU A 633 46.63 15.31 20.53
CA LEU A 633 45.65 15.48 21.61
C LEU A 633 44.53 16.44 21.22
N LYS A 634 44.86 17.53 20.53
CA LYS A 634 43.88 18.52 20.04
C LYS A 634 43.01 17.95 18.94
N ILE A 635 43.58 17.19 18.01
CA ILE A 635 42.83 16.49 16.96
C ILE A 635 41.88 15.48 17.60
N ALA A 636 42.38 14.64 18.51
CA ALA A 636 41.56 13.67 19.25
C ALA A 636 40.40 14.34 20.00
N SER A 637 40.67 15.47 20.68
CA SER A 637 39.66 16.27 21.38
C SER A 637 38.61 16.88 20.45
N ALA A 638 38.96 17.12 19.19
CA ALA A 638 38.04 17.61 18.15
C ALA A 638 37.21 16.48 17.51
N THR A 639 37.77 15.28 17.43
CA THR A 639 37.12 14.10 16.82
C THR A 639 36.13 13.39 17.74
N GLY A 640 36.19 13.66 19.05
CA GLY A 640 35.23 13.14 20.03
C GLY A 640 35.50 11.71 20.53
N ASN A 641 36.70 11.15 20.26
CA ASN A 641 37.07 9.83 20.78
C ASN A 641 37.83 9.96 22.11
N LEU A 642 37.11 9.76 23.22
CA LEU A 642 37.65 9.85 24.58
C LEU A 642 38.80 8.85 24.83
N ASP A 643 38.79 7.67 24.23
CA ASP A 643 39.81 6.65 24.50
C ASP A 643 41.15 6.99 23.83
N ILE A 644 41.11 7.59 22.64
CA ILE A 644 42.29 8.18 22.01
C ILE A 644 42.80 9.38 22.84
N VAL A 645 41.90 10.22 23.37
CA VAL A 645 42.28 11.33 24.27
C VAL A 645 42.98 10.80 25.53
N LYS A 646 42.44 9.75 26.17
CA LYS A 646 43.09 9.11 27.32
C LYS A 646 44.47 8.58 26.96
N LEU A 647 44.58 7.84 25.85
CA LEU A 647 45.85 7.29 25.36
C LEU A 647 46.91 8.39 25.23
N LEU A 648 46.57 9.52 24.61
CA LEU A 648 47.51 10.62 24.40
C LEU A 648 47.90 11.33 25.70
N VAL A 649 46.94 11.56 26.60
CA VAL A 649 47.20 12.19 27.92
C VAL A 649 48.07 11.29 28.80
N GLU A 650 47.80 9.98 28.82
CA GLU A 650 48.61 9.00 29.56
C GLU A 650 50.03 8.88 29.02
N ASN A 651 50.22 9.12 27.72
CA ASN A 651 51.53 9.17 27.05
C ASN A 651 52.23 10.55 27.15
N GLY A 652 51.72 11.46 27.97
CA GLY A 652 52.42 12.70 28.36
C GLY A 652 52.06 13.94 27.56
N ALA A 653 50.94 13.95 26.82
CA ALA A 653 50.45 15.15 26.16
C ALA A 653 50.11 16.27 27.16
N ASP A 654 50.53 17.50 26.88
CA ASP A 654 50.22 18.66 27.72
C ASP A 654 48.77 19.13 27.48
N ILE A 655 47.91 18.84 28.45
CA ILE A 655 46.48 19.18 28.46
C ILE A 655 46.19 20.69 28.34
N ASN A 656 47.18 21.56 28.59
CA ASN A 656 47.06 23.01 28.49
C ASN A 656 47.93 23.61 27.36
N ALA A 657 48.51 22.77 26.49
CA ALA A 657 49.45 23.19 25.45
C ALA A 657 48.87 24.28 24.54
N LYS A 658 49.65 25.36 24.35
CA LYS A 658 49.39 26.44 23.39
C LYS A 658 50.32 26.23 22.20
N CYS A 659 49.82 25.77 21.05
CA CYS A 659 50.71 25.49 19.91
C CYS A 659 51.00 26.79 19.16
N GLU A 660 52.21 27.34 19.29
CA GLU A 660 52.59 28.62 18.67
C GLU A 660 53.03 28.51 17.21
N ASN A 661 53.43 27.35 16.67
CA ASN A 661 53.84 27.21 15.26
C ASN A 661 53.61 25.78 14.73
N LEU A 662 52.86 25.65 13.62
CA LEU A 662 52.91 24.46 12.76
C LEU A 662 54.16 24.56 11.85
N PRO A 663 54.92 23.49 11.61
CA PRO A 663 55.91 23.44 10.53
C PRO A 663 55.17 23.30 9.18
N LEU A 664 54.61 24.40 8.67
CA LEU A 664 54.05 24.47 7.32
C LEU A 664 55.17 24.78 6.31
N SER A 665 56.08 23.85 6.07
CA SER A 665 56.92 23.93 4.86
C SER A 665 56.23 23.24 3.70
N GLY A 666 55.50 24.04 2.93
CA GLY A 666 55.08 23.68 1.58
C GLY A 666 53.57 23.55 1.42
N PHE A 667 52.84 24.66 1.35
CA PHE A 667 51.81 24.91 0.32
C PHE A 667 51.32 26.36 0.41
N SER A 668 51.14 26.96 -0.76
CA SER A 668 50.75 28.36 -0.94
C SER A 668 49.29 28.58 -0.52
N VAL A 669 49.05 29.47 0.44
CA VAL A 669 47.72 29.99 0.78
C VAL A 669 47.20 30.82 -0.40
N SER A 670 46.39 30.21 -1.27
CA SER A 670 45.61 30.93 -2.27
C SER A 670 44.13 30.83 -1.95
N LYS A 671 43.59 31.95 -1.42
CA LYS A 671 42.19 32.40 -1.51
C LYS A 671 41.12 31.32 -1.33
N ILE A 672 40.71 31.11 -0.09
CA ILE A 672 39.39 30.54 0.19
C ILE A 672 38.35 31.66 0.02
N LYS A 673 37.42 31.46 -0.92
CA LYS A 673 36.23 32.28 -1.08
C LYS A 673 35.15 31.75 -0.16
N LEU A 674 34.77 32.57 0.83
CA LEU A 674 33.63 32.38 1.74
C LEU A 674 32.29 32.64 1.02
N SER A 675 32.01 31.89 -0.06
CA SER A 675 30.81 32.07 -0.89
C SER A 675 29.90 30.83 -0.95
N GLU A 676 30.08 29.85 -0.09
CA GLU A 676 29.27 28.61 -0.10
C GLU A 676 28.87 28.17 1.32
N MET A 677 27.87 28.80 1.97
CA MET A 677 27.26 28.24 3.20
C MET A 677 25.81 28.67 3.46
N PRO A 678 24.95 27.74 3.94
CA PRO A 678 23.81 28.06 4.80
C PRO A 678 23.72 27.21 6.10
N GLY A 679 23.37 27.84 7.23
CA GLY A 679 22.73 27.21 8.42
C GLY A 679 23.56 27.10 9.71
N LEU A 680 23.05 27.69 10.82
CA LEU A 680 23.75 28.04 12.07
C LEU A 680 24.16 26.84 12.97
N HIS A 681 25.42 26.94 13.45
CA HIS A 681 26.00 26.43 14.72
C HIS A 681 26.67 25.04 14.79
N GLY A 682 26.75 24.26 13.70
CA GLY A 682 27.64 23.07 13.65
C GLY A 682 28.83 23.18 12.67
N HIS A 683 28.74 24.05 11.66
CA HIS A 683 29.64 24.00 10.52
C HIS A 683 30.87 24.92 10.59
N ILE A 684 30.89 25.88 11.54
CA ILE A 684 32.09 26.71 11.76
C ILE A 684 33.26 25.83 12.23
N PHE A 685 32.97 24.69 12.88
CA PHE A 685 33.99 23.76 13.35
C PHE A 685 34.42 22.70 12.32
N ILE A 686 33.56 22.36 11.37
CA ILE A 686 33.92 21.46 10.26
C ILE A 686 34.81 22.17 9.24
N ASP A 687 34.60 23.46 9.00
CA ASP A 687 35.54 24.28 8.21
C ASP A 687 36.83 24.62 9.00
N PHE A 688 36.77 24.68 10.33
CA PHE A 688 37.94 24.75 11.21
C PHE A 688 38.83 23.51 10.99
N LEU A 689 38.26 22.30 10.94
CA LEU A 689 38.99 21.08 10.60
C LEU A 689 39.36 21.03 9.11
N SER A 690 38.56 21.55 8.17
CA SER A 690 38.97 21.55 6.75
C SER A 690 40.14 22.51 6.47
N TYR A 691 40.25 23.63 7.21
CA TYR A 691 41.35 24.59 7.11
C TYR A 691 42.60 24.17 7.89
N TYR A 692 42.46 23.40 8.97
CA TYR A 692 43.58 22.88 9.79
C TYR A 692 44.04 21.47 9.37
N CYS A 693 43.15 20.65 8.80
CA CYS A 693 43.36 19.22 8.48
C CYS A 693 43.20 18.87 6.99
N ASN A 694 42.90 19.81 6.09
CA ASN A 694 42.97 19.66 4.63
C ASN A 694 42.59 18.26 4.10
N SER A 695 41.29 17.90 4.11
CA SER A 695 40.80 16.75 3.35
C SER A 695 39.58 17.15 2.52
N LYS A 696 39.70 17.00 1.19
CA LYS A 696 38.57 17.02 0.27
C LYS A 696 37.70 15.80 0.55
N LEU A 697 36.44 15.99 0.96
CA LEU A 697 35.27 15.11 0.74
C LEU A 697 34.07 15.79 1.45
N TYR A 698 32.94 16.18 0.84
CA TYR A 698 31.99 15.42 0.04
C TYR A 698 31.19 16.35 -0.89
N LYS A 699 30.83 15.89 -2.09
CA LYS A 699 29.75 16.48 -2.91
C LYS A 699 28.40 16.21 -2.24
N ILE A 700 27.74 17.24 -1.71
CA ILE A 700 26.30 17.19 -1.39
C ILE A 700 25.57 18.25 -2.23
N LYS A 701 24.47 17.82 -2.85
CA LYS A 701 23.70 18.48 -3.92
C LYS A 701 22.97 19.74 -3.45
N HIS A 702 23.20 20.83 -4.20
CA HIS A 702 22.32 21.96 -4.53
C HIS A 702 21.10 22.29 -3.66
N PHE A 703 21.08 23.50 -3.09
CA PHE A 703 19.91 24.42 -3.12
C PHE A 703 20.41 25.89 -3.07
N MET A 704 19.91 26.74 -3.98
CA MET A 704 20.27 28.17 -4.13
C MET A 704 19.43 29.09 -3.23
N PHE A 705 20.05 30.14 -2.64
CA PHE A 705 19.50 31.51 -2.55
C PHE A 705 20.62 32.56 -2.31
N ARG A 706 20.49 33.76 -2.89
CA ARG A 706 21.53 34.81 -3.08
C ARG A 706 21.80 35.69 -1.83
N ASN A 707 23.07 36.06 -1.57
CA ASN A 707 23.61 37.45 -1.56
C ASN A 707 24.93 37.60 -0.73
N GLU A 708 25.90 38.28 -1.36
CA GLU A 708 27.01 39.11 -0.84
C GLU A 708 28.04 38.54 0.17
N GLU A 709 29.25 38.28 -0.36
CA GLU A 709 30.48 37.83 0.30
C GLU A 709 31.06 38.91 1.26
N LYS A 710 31.17 38.62 2.57
CA LYS A 710 32.12 39.28 3.48
C LYS A 710 32.78 38.23 4.40
N SER A 711 34.12 38.16 4.36
CA SER A 711 34.93 37.15 5.05
C SER A 711 35.33 37.55 6.47
N VAL A 712 35.10 36.69 7.47
CA VAL A 712 35.54 36.84 8.86
C VAL A 712 36.70 35.85 9.14
N SER A 713 37.77 36.29 9.83
CA SER A 713 38.87 35.40 10.28
C SER A 713 38.85 35.23 11.79
N ILE A 714 38.84 34.00 12.29
CA ILE A 714 38.85 33.66 13.72
C ILE A 714 40.28 33.24 14.14
N ASP A 715 40.81 33.78 15.25
CA ASP A 715 42.12 33.34 15.78
C ASP A 715 41.96 32.13 16.71
N LEU A 716 42.33 30.98 16.17
CA LEU A 716 42.14 29.66 16.78
C LEU A 716 43.44 29.11 17.39
N ARG A 717 44.58 29.78 17.15
CA ARG A 717 45.92 29.29 17.49
C ARG A 717 46.18 29.25 19.00
N SER A 718 45.40 30.00 19.75
CA SER A 718 45.51 30.05 21.21
C SER A 718 44.68 28.99 21.93
N ASN A 719 43.76 28.26 21.26
CA ASN A 719 42.84 27.34 21.94
C ASN A 719 43.55 26.11 22.54
N THR A 720 43.18 25.78 23.77
CA THR A 720 43.58 24.55 24.48
C THR A 720 42.67 23.38 24.06
N PRO A 721 43.05 22.12 24.35
CA PRO A 721 42.17 20.96 24.21
C PRO A 721 40.78 21.17 24.87
N LEU A 722 40.74 21.78 26.06
CA LEU A 722 39.49 22.12 26.74
C LEU A 722 38.63 23.08 25.91
N CYS A 723 39.21 24.15 25.35
CA CYS A 723 38.49 25.05 24.46
C CYS A 723 37.95 24.33 23.20
N ILE A 724 38.71 23.38 22.65
CA ILE A 724 38.31 22.60 21.48
C ILE A 724 37.12 21.70 21.81
N ALA A 725 37.20 20.94 22.90
CA ALA A 725 36.11 20.08 23.36
C ALA A 725 34.84 20.89 23.67
N CYS A 726 34.99 22.12 24.21
CA CYS A 726 33.87 23.05 24.40
C CYS A 726 33.20 23.45 23.09
N ILE A 727 33.98 23.69 22.04
CA ILE A 727 33.42 24.09 20.74
C ILE A 727 32.70 22.91 20.08
N CYS A 728 33.18 21.69 20.29
CA CYS A 728 32.54 20.46 19.84
C CYS A 728 31.33 20.04 20.69
N GLU A 729 31.10 20.70 21.83
CA GLU A 729 30.12 20.31 22.84
C GLU A 729 30.29 18.88 23.39
N ASP A 730 31.53 18.37 23.42
CA ASP A 730 31.83 17.02 23.92
C ASP A 730 31.99 17.01 25.44
N THR A 731 30.91 16.70 26.14
CA THR A 731 30.85 16.77 27.60
C THR A 731 31.76 15.75 28.29
N ASP A 732 31.95 14.57 27.71
CA ASP A 732 32.74 13.50 28.33
C ASP A 732 34.23 13.85 28.29
N ILE A 733 34.69 14.42 27.19
CA ILE A 733 36.06 14.95 27.05
C ILE A 733 36.26 16.18 27.94
N ILE A 734 35.28 17.10 28.01
CA ILE A 734 35.35 18.27 28.89
C ILE A 734 35.49 17.84 30.35
N ASP A 735 34.63 16.93 30.83
CA ASP A 735 34.66 16.44 32.19
C ASP A 735 35.99 15.74 32.50
N TYR A 736 36.49 14.90 31.59
CA TYR A 736 37.78 14.25 31.72
C TYR A 736 38.95 15.25 31.80
N LEU A 737 38.99 16.24 30.90
CA LEU A 737 40.05 17.25 30.89
C LEU A 737 40.01 18.11 32.16
N LEU A 738 38.83 18.48 32.65
CA LEU A 738 38.66 19.20 33.92
C LEU A 738 39.11 18.36 35.12
N GLU A 739 38.78 17.06 35.15
CA GLU A 739 39.26 16.12 36.18
C GLU A 739 40.79 16.04 36.20
N LYS A 740 41.43 16.07 35.02
CA LYS A 740 42.90 16.08 34.88
C LYS A 740 43.54 17.44 35.15
N GLY A 741 42.76 18.45 35.51
CA GLY A 741 43.26 19.77 35.92
C GLY A 741 43.49 20.75 34.76
N ALA A 742 42.69 20.66 33.69
CA ALA A 742 42.68 21.66 32.64
C ALA A 742 42.35 23.05 33.22
N ASP A 743 43.12 24.07 32.82
CA ASP A 743 42.98 25.43 33.34
C ASP A 743 41.76 26.13 32.70
N ILE A 744 40.68 26.29 33.48
CA ILE A 744 39.45 26.97 33.06
C ILE A 744 39.71 28.44 32.71
N HIS A 745 40.69 29.07 33.38
CA HIS A 745 41.04 30.47 33.16
C HIS A 745 41.98 30.67 31.97
N ALA A 746 42.39 29.58 31.30
CA ALA A 746 43.28 29.65 30.15
C ALA A 746 42.75 30.62 29.09
N ASN A 747 43.62 31.56 28.71
CA ASN A 747 43.35 32.61 27.73
C ASN A 747 42.15 33.52 28.04
N ASN A 748 41.96 33.90 29.31
CA ASN A 748 40.86 34.75 29.78
C ASN A 748 39.49 34.06 29.68
N ASP A 749 39.37 32.85 30.23
CA ASP A 749 38.13 32.07 30.27
C ASP A 749 37.52 31.79 28.87
N LYS A 750 38.36 31.59 27.85
CA LYS A 750 37.90 31.37 26.46
C LYS A 750 36.95 30.19 26.30
N ALA A 751 37.06 29.17 27.14
CA ALA A 751 36.12 28.04 27.17
C ALA A 751 34.69 28.49 27.50
N LEU A 752 34.52 29.34 28.53
CA LEU A 752 33.24 29.97 28.87
C LEU A 752 32.75 30.88 27.74
N MET A 753 33.66 31.62 27.10
CA MET A 753 33.30 32.48 25.96
C MET A 753 32.73 31.68 24.79
N TRP A 754 33.35 30.54 24.46
CA TRP A 754 32.85 29.63 23.43
C TRP A 754 31.52 28.99 23.83
N ALA A 755 31.37 28.56 25.08
CA ALA A 755 30.09 28.04 25.60
C ALA A 755 28.94 29.06 25.47
N LYS A 756 29.20 30.34 25.81
CA LYS A 756 28.26 31.44 25.63
C LYS A 756 27.97 31.72 24.15
N PHE A 757 29.00 31.70 23.30
CA PHE A 757 28.87 31.95 21.86
C PHE A 757 28.02 30.90 21.14
N ILE A 758 28.19 29.62 21.50
CA ILE A 758 27.42 28.50 20.92
C ILE A 758 25.98 28.48 21.47
N GLY A 759 25.73 29.17 22.58
CA GLY A 759 24.43 29.20 23.25
C GLY A 759 24.20 27.97 24.14
N SER A 760 25.25 27.23 24.49
CA SER A 760 25.14 26.03 25.33
C SER A 760 24.95 26.42 26.79
N ARG A 761 23.70 26.33 27.25
CA ARG A 761 23.32 26.67 28.63
C ARG A 761 24.00 25.76 29.66
N TYR A 762 24.11 24.47 29.36
CA TYR A 762 24.77 23.48 30.22
C TYR A 762 26.25 23.83 30.42
N LEU A 763 27.00 24.03 29.34
CA LEU A 763 28.42 24.35 29.40
C LEU A 763 28.68 25.72 30.05
N THR A 764 27.80 26.69 29.80
CA THR A 764 27.88 28.01 30.45
C THR A 764 27.72 27.89 31.97
N GLU A 765 26.70 27.15 32.43
CA GLU A 765 26.50 26.89 33.87
C GLU A 765 27.66 26.06 34.46
N LEU A 766 28.18 25.06 33.74
CA LEU A 766 29.34 24.25 34.13
C LEU A 766 30.58 25.11 34.37
N PHE A 767 30.95 25.98 33.42
CA PHE A 767 32.13 26.83 33.58
C PHE A 767 31.95 27.91 34.65
N LEU A 768 30.76 28.51 34.78
CA LEU A 768 30.48 29.48 35.84
C LEU A 768 30.54 28.84 37.23
N THR A 769 29.99 27.63 37.39
CA THR A 769 30.08 26.88 38.66
C THR A 769 31.50 26.42 38.97
N ALA A 770 32.30 26.13 37.94
CA ALA A 770 33.72 25.81 38.05
C ALA A 770 34.62 27.06 38.27
N GLY A 771 34.04 28.27 38.31
CA GLY A 771 34.72 29.50 38.75
C GLY A 771 35.12 30.47 37.63
N ALA A 772 34.74 30.23 36.38
CA ALA A 772 35.06 31.13 35.26
C ALA A 772 34.45 32.54 35.44
N ASN A 773 35.13 33.58 34.95
CA ASN A 773 34.69 34.96 35.14
C ASN A 773 33.53 35.34 34.19
N ASP A 774 32.38 35.71 34.76
CA ASP A 774 31.18 36.07 33.99
C ASP A 774 31.32 37.41 33.23
N SER A 775 32.26 38.28 33.64
CA SER A 775 32.46 39.62 33.04
C SER A 775 33.17 39.60 31.67
N VAL A 776 33.39 38.42 31.10
CA VAL A 776 34.16 38.26 29.87
C VAL A 776 33.26 38.56 28.67
N ASP A 777 33.57 39.67 27.99
CA ASP A 777 32.81 40.19 26.85
C ASP A 777 32.98 39.30 25.60
N THR A 778 31.89 38.79 25.04
CA THR A 778 31.88 38.00 23.80
C THR A 778 32.43 38.79 22.61
N ASN A 779 32.43 40.13 22.65
CA ASN A 779 33.05 40.99 21.64
C ASN A 779 34.58 40.81 21.56
N SER A 780 35.23 40.27 22.60
CA SER A 780 36.66 39.97 22.56
C SER A 780 37.03 38.70 21.80
N VAL A 781 36.06 37.81 21.50
CA VAL A 781 36.20 36.77 20.46
C VAL A 781 36.31 37.44 19.07
N PHE A 782 35.73 38.63 18.92
CA PHE A 782 35.60 39.40 17.68
C PHE A 782 36.58 40.57 17.54
N VAL A 783 37.70 40.64 18.27
CA VAL A 783 38.79 41.61 17.96
C VAL A 783 39.54 41.16 16.70
N ILE A 784 38.80 41.24 15.60
CA ILE A 784 39.25 41.35 14.23
C ILE A 784 40.04 42.66 14.19
N LYS A 785 41.31 42.58 13.82
CA LYS A 785 42.14 43.74 13.53
C LYS A 785 41.61 44.41 12.24
N LEU A 786 40.48 45.10 12.33
CA LEU A 786 39.91 45.94 11.26
C LEU A 786 40.83 47.15 11.06
N LYS A 787 41.93 46.95 10.35
CA LYS A 787 42.69 48.03 9.72
C LYS A 787 42.14 48.25 8.32
N THR A 788 40.96 48.85 8.22
CA THR A 788 40.53 49.58 7.03
C THR A 788 39.80 50.82 7.48
N GLU A 789 40.18 51.96 6.90
CA GLU A 789 39.65 53.27 7.21
C GLU A 789 38.12 53.31 7.06
N SER A 790 37.47 54.09 7.93
CA SER A 790 36.04 54.44 7.95
C SER A 790 35.02 53.42 8.50
N VAL A 791 34.92 53.45 9.84
CA VAL A 791 33.75 53.31 10.72
C VAL A 791 32.35 53.20 10.05
N THR A 792 31.63 52.11 10.34
CA THR A 792 30.33 52.18 11.06
C THR A 792 30.02 50.83 11.71
N ILE A 793 29.89 50.84 13.04
CA ILE A 793 29.54 49.70 13.90
C ILE A 793 28.01 49.57 13.91
N TYR A 794 27.48 48.37 13.65
CA TYR A 794 26.13 48.01 14.08
C TYR A 794 26.25 47.05 15.25
N ASP A 795 25.82 47.49 16.43
CA ASP A 795 25.61 46.68 17.62
C ASP A 795 24.66 45.52 17.29
N LEU A 796 25.10 44.29 17.52
CA LEU A 796 24.24 43.10 17.40
C LEU A 796 23.60 42.70 18.74
N PHE A 797 23.76 43.50 19.79
CA PHE A 797 23.05 43.32 21.05
C PHE A 797 22.71 44.68 21.69
N THR A 798 21.59 45.26 21.25
CA THR A 798 20.72 46.03 22.15
C THR A 798 19.30 45.52 21.97
N GLU A 799 18.72 45.08 23.09
CA GLU A 799 17.36 44.60 23.30
C GLU A 799 16.29 45.60 22.80
N ASP A 800 15.08 45.12 22.53
CA ASP A 800 13.95 45.51 23.38
C ASP A 800 12.65 44.74 23.09
N HIS A 801 12.00 44.38 24.20
CA HIS A 801 10.59 44.06 24.30
C HIS A 801 9.69 45.15 23.69
N VAL A 802 8.85 44.80 22.70
CA VAL A 802 7.38 44.98 22.65
C VAL A 802 6.79 43.90 21.74
#